data_AF-A0A094CS39-F1
#
_entry.id   AF-A0A094CS39-F1
#
_cell.length_a   1.000
_cell.length_b   1.000
_cell.length_c   1.000
_cell.angle_alpha   90.00
_cell.angle_beta   90.00
_cell.angle_gamma   90.00
#
_symmetry.space_group_name_H-M   'P 1'
#
loop_
_entity.id
_entity.type
_entity.pdbx_description
1 polymer ?
#
loop_
_entity_poly.entity_id
_entity_poly.type
_entity_poly.pdbx_seq_one_letter_code
_entity_poly.pdbx_strand_id
1 'polypeptide(L)'
;MPLSNQSHGPYSALSLSAERKSNNEKRSLGHQRQSSKSNMDKTPPASLLSVEERSTRLIAQALHLRDASVADVQPPLLNIPNTPPKNVSRIADDVLTNEELKITSFDAPELVKLIHDKSYTCEAVTRAFLRRAALAQKLVNCITELLPERAIARARYLDSLPGPIGPLHGLPISVKEHQGMKGCTTHASYVAFIGQQQAIDVSVNGVLWEAGCVFYVRTTQPQAVMQLETASNIYGITLNPHNTDLTPGGSSGGESALIAMRGSVLGVGGDVGGSIRCPAAHTGIYGFKPTPGRLAKVGTKLAMLGQEGIAPTRGPMSTSRSGLSLFMDAYLSYEPWIKDDYLAPIPWRSVKLPPRLKIAVMWSDGIVTPHPPITRALREVVKSIKIAGHEVVDWVPDGHDECWNITQALFFEDGGRAEDRVNAEGGEDMLPLTEWLVKDNPNVKYQSIESLCALKVRRDRYRLKYNKLWLSTGKDDGHPVDAILLPAAPGCPPPHGNSKYWSYTSQWNMLEYPGAAFPVSVVDPEIDVKDTTYLPMNDQDKFNHDLYSPEQARPTFPLPAIHAHQLRAGRQLDDAVNLAIGMLMVLAAVKFDALHIHRGDAKETVLFARPRNLGAAVLGPVEGLGGNPALVVGERALDQRAEAVVVAVAAAIVGIQTVLEAFSGGTGGKVSVCEGGRDEFLQVLDLGEELACEVDEALLIGMDGLGFGVG
;
A
#
# COMPACT_ATOMS: atom_id res chain seq x y z
N MET A 1 -24.42 60.95 4.51
CA MET A 1 -23.67 60.68 3.27
C MET A 1 -23.06 59.28 3.35
N PRO A 2 -23.61 58.32 2.58
CA PRO A 2 -22.87 57.17 2.06
C PRO A 2 -22.76 57.24 0.52
N LEU A 3 -22.06 56.27 -0.06
CA LEU A 3 -21.89 55.89 -1.49
C LEU A 3 -20.51 56.18 -2.10
N SER A 4 -19.78 55.10 -2.38
CA SER A 4 -19.30 54.84 -3.74
C SER A 4 -19.19 53.33 -4.02
N ASN A 5 -19.94 52.93 -5.04
CA ASN A 5 -19.99 51.62 -5.68
C ASN A 5 -18.81 51.41 -6.63
N GLN A 6 -18.42 50.15 -6.83
CA GLN A 6 -18.07 49.45 -8.09
C GLN A 6 -17.40 48.12 -7.71
N SER A 7 -17.62 46.95 -8.30
CA SER A 7 -18.50 46.46 -9.36
C SER A 7 -18.38 44.93 -9.35
N HIS A 8 -19.50 44.19 -9.21
CA HIS A 8 -19.57 42.76 -9.48
C HIS A 8 -20.30 42.54 -10.82
N GLY A 9 -19.62 41.88 -11.76
CA GLY A 9 -20.20 41.39 -13.01
C GLY A 9 -20.67 39.93 -12.87
N PRO A 10 -21.82 39.54 -13.45
CA PRO A 10 -22.43 38.23 -13.20
C PRO A 10 -21.96 37.14 -14.17
N TYR A 11 -21.73 35.94 -13.65
CA TYR A 11 -21.68 34.70 -14.43
C TYR A 11 -23.10 34.35 -14.90
N SER A 12 -23.24 34.16 -16.21
CA SER A 12 -24.50 33.80 -16.88
C SER A 12 -24.89 32.35 -16.58
N ALA A 13 -26.05 32.19 -15.93
CA ALA A 13 -26.87 31.00 -16.00
C ALA A 13 -27.58 30.96 -17.36
N LEU A 14 -27.47 29.86 -18.09
CA LEU A 14 -28.38 29.54 -19.20
C LEU A 14 -29.15 28.28 -18.83
N SER A 15 -30.42 28.51 -18.51
CA SER A 15 -31.44 27.53 -18.17
C SER A 15 -31.98 26.83 -19.40
N LEU A 16 -32.23 25.53 -19.21
CA LEU A 16 -33.20 24.71 -19.92
C LEU A 16 -34.56 25.40 -20.06
N SER A 17 -35.04 25.62 -21.28
CA SER A 17 -36.45 25.44 -21.68
C SER A 17 -36.66 25.84 -23.13
N ALA A 18 -36.88 24.88 -24.03
CA ALA A 18 -37.85 24.92 -25.14
C ALA A 18 -37.52 23.80 -26.14
N GLU A 19 -38.40 22.81 -26.23
CA GLU A 19 -38.99 22.32 -27.49
C GLU A 19 -39.70 20.97 -27.26
N ARG A 20 -41.01 21.08 -26.98
CA ARG A 20 -42.01 20.05 -27.26
C ARG A 20 -42.90 20.61 -28.38
N LYS A 21 -43.29 19.72 -29.32
CA LYS A 21 -44.06 19.91 -30.58
C LYS A 21 -43.09 20.21 -31.74
N SER A 22 -43.04 19.48 -32.85
CA SER A 22 -44.00 18.62 -33.53
C SER A 22 -43.27 17.52 -34.30
N ASN A 23 -43.91 16.35 -34.49
CA ASN A 23 -44.07 15.73 -35.81
C ASN A 23 -44.72 14.36 -35.63
N ASN A 24 -46.05 14.39 -35.73
CA ASN A 24 -46.82 13.28 -36.24
C ASN A 24 -46.79 13.39 -37.78
N GLU A 25 -46.93 12.26 -38.48
CA GLU A 25 -47.03 12.11 -39.95
C GLU A 25 -45.72 12.00 -40.74
N LYS A 26 -45.28 10.75 -40.94
CA LYS A 26 -45.26 10.15 -42.30
C LYS A 26 -45.27 8.63 -42.23
N ARG A 27 -46.35 8.10 -42.79
CA ARG A 27 -46.63 6.68 -43.02
C ARG A 27 -45.70 6.08 -44.07
N SER A 28 -45.59 4.76 -43.94
CA SER A 28 -45.45 3.74 -44.99
C SER A 28 -44.17 3.77 -45.83
N LEU A 29 -43.36 2.73 -45.65
CA LEU A 29 -42.93 1.85 -46.74
C LEU A 29 -42.60 0.50 -46.11
N GLY A 30 -43.50 -0.47 -46.31
CA GLY A 30 -43.26 -1.86 -45.95
C GLY A 30 -42.22 -2.46 -46.87
N HIS A 31 -41.33 -3.27 -46.31
CA HIS A 31 -40.60 -4.28 -47.05
C HIS A 31 -40.58 -5.57 -46.24
N GLN A 32 -41.08 -6.61 -46.90
CA GLN A 32 -41.09 -8.00 -46.47
C GLN A 32 -39.68 -8.44 -46.08
N ARG A 33 -39.54 -9.07 -44.91
CA ARG A 33 -38.51 -10.08 -44.71
C ARG A 33 -39.10 -11.33 -44.07
N GLN A 34 -38.80 -12.42 -44.77
CA GLN A 34 -39.25 -13.78 -44.53
C GLN A 34 -38.88 -14.29 -43.15
N SER A 35 -39.79 -15.09 -42.61
CA SER A 35 -39.61 -15.95 -41.46
C SER A 35 -38.40 -16.88 -41.63
N SER A 36 -37.40 -16.73 -40.78
CA SER A 36 -36.55 -17.84 -40.35
C SER A 36 -36.73 -17.98 -38.84
N LYS A 37 -37.51 -18.98 -38.42
CA LYS A 37 -37.59 -19.40 -37.03
C LYS A 37 -36.27 -20.05 -36.67
N SER A 38 -35.37 -19.31 -36.03
CA SER A 38 -34.35 -19.91 -35.17
C SER A 38 -34.93 -20.01 -33.76
N ASN A 39 -34.91 -21.21 -33.20
CA ASN A 39 -35.13 -21.43 -31.77
C ASN A 39 -33.97 -20.76 -31.04
N MET A 40 -34.15 -19.54 -30.55
CA MET A 40 -33.28 -18.96 -29.54
C MET A 40 -34.11 -18.31 -28.45
N ASP A 41 -33.72 -18.68 -27.23
CA ASP A 41 -33.97 -18.07 -25.94
C ASP A 41 -35.42 -18.06 -25.41
N LYS A 42 -35.80 -19.20 -24.82
CA LYS A 42 -36.82 -19.24 -23.75
C LYS A 42 -36.14 -19.00 -22.40
N THR A 43 -35.42 -17.90 -22.23
CA THR A 43 -35.10 -17.45 -20.87
C THR A 43 -36.38 -16.88 -20.26
N PRO A 44 -36.82 -17.38 -19.09
CA PRO A 44 -37.98 -16.79 -18.42
C PRO A 44 -37.70 -15.31 -18.14
N PRO A 45 -38.72 -14.43 -18.26
CA PRO A 45 -38.64 -13.05 -17.79
C PRO A 45 -38.05 -13.00 -16.37
N ALA A 46 -37.18 -12.04 -16.09
CA ALA A 46 -36.52 -11.90 -14.77
C ALA A 46 -37.51 -11.83 -13.59
N SER A 47 -38.79 -11.52 -13.85
CA SER A 47 -39.89 -11.49 -12.87
C SER A 47 -40.44 -12.88 -12.48
N LEU A 48 -39.97 -13.97 -13.10
CA LEU A 48 -40.40 -15.35 -12.84
C LEU A 48 -39.31 -16.25 -12.24
N LEU A 49 -38.08 -15.73 -12.05
CA LEU A 49 -36.99 -16.47 -11.42
C LEU A 49 -37.14 -16.42 -9.89
N SER A 50 -36.80 -17.53 -9.23
CA SER A 50 -36.56 -17.51 -7.78
C SER A 50 -35.38 -16.59 -7.43
N VAL A 51 -35.28 -16.19 -6.16
CA VAL A 51 -34.20 -15.32 -5.70
C VAL A 51 -32.83 -15.99 -5.92
N GLU A 52 -32.73 -17.30 -5.69
CA GLU A 52 -31.51 -18.10 -5.89
C GLU A 52 -31.09 -18.19 -7.37
N GLU A 53 -32.04 -18.42 -8.28
CA GLU A 53 -31.76 -18.43 -9.73
C GLU A 53 -31.30 -17.05 -10.21
N ARG A 54 -31.90 -15.97 -9.68
CA ARG A 54 -31.48 -14.60 -9.98
C ARG A 54 -30.06 -14.33 -9.45
N SER A 55 -29.77 -14.72 -8.22
CA SER A 55 -28.45 -14.60 -7.59
C SER A 55 -27.37 -15.28 -8.44
N THR A 56 -27.60 -16.56 -8.77
CA THR A 56 -26.70 -17.35 -9.62
C THR A 56 -26.43 -16.69 -10.97
N ARG A 57 -27.47 -16.16 -11.61
CA ARG A 57 -27.34 -15.46 -12.89
C ARG A 57 -26.52 -14.17 -12.78
N LEU A 58 -26.73 -13.38 -11.73
CA LEU A 58 -25.99 -12.14 -11.50
C LEU A 58 -24.50 -12.41 -11.23
N ILE A 59 -24.20 -13.41 -10.40
CA ILE A 59 -22.83 -13.85 -10.12
C ILE A 59 -22.15 -14.31 -11.42
N ALA A 60 -22.81 -15.17 -12.20
CA ALA A 60 -22.28 -15.64 -13.48
C ALA A 60 -22.01 -14.48 -14.46
N GLN A 61 -22.86 -13.46 -14.48
CA GLN A 61 -22.64 -12.26 -15.29
C GLN A 61 -21.42 -11.46 -14.82
N ALA A 62 -21.24 -11.25 -13.52
CA ALA A 62 -20.09 -10.54 -12.97
C ALA A 62 -18.77 -11.28 -13.26
N LEU A 63 -18.76 -12.61 -13.09
CA LEU A 63 -17.63 -13.47 -13.43
C LEU A 63 -17.32 -13.43 -14.92
N HIS A 64 -18.33 -13.53 -15.79
CA HIS A 64 -18.14 -13.47 -17.24
C HIS A 64 -17.52 -12.14 -17.68
N LEU A 65 -18.01 -11.00 -17.16
CA LEU A 65 -17.46 -9.69 -17.48
C LEU A 65 -15.98 -9.58 -17.08
N ARG A 66 -15.64 -10.01 -15.86
CA ARG A 66 -14.25 -10.06 -15.40
C ARG A 66 -13.40 -10.95 -16.30
N ASP A 67 -13.80 -12.19 -16.51
CA ASP A 67 -12.99 -13.19 -17.20
C ASP A 67 -12.81 -12.85 -18.68
N ALA A 68 -13.83 -12.28 -19.32
CA ALA A 68 -13.74 -11.75 -20.68
C ALA A 68 -12.71 -10.60 -20.77
N SER A 69 -12.73 -9.65 -19.83
CA SER A 69 -11.77 -8.55 -19.81
C SER A 69 -10.32 -9.01 -19.59
N VAL A 70 -10.12 -10.06 -18.80
CA VAL A 70 -8.80 -10.68 -18.55
C VAL A 70 -8.32 -11.43 -19.79
N ALA A 71 -9.22 -12.12 -20.51
CA ALA A 71 -8.90 -12.84 -21.73
C ALA A 71 -8.57 -11.93 -22.92
N ASP A 72 -9.11 -10.70 -22.93
CA ASP A 72 -8.92 -9.73 -24.02
C ASP A 72 -7.53 -9.07 -24.03
N VAL A 73 -6.76 -9.21 -22.94
CA VAL A 73 -5.44 -8.58 -22.83
C VAL A 73 -4.49 -9.06 -23.94
N GLN A 74 -3.79 -8.10 -24.55
CA GLN A 74 -2.88 -8.32 -25.68
C GLN A 74 -1.41 -7.97 -25.37
N PRO A 75 -0.44 -8.80 -25.81
CA PRO A 75 -0.65 -10.15 -26.35
C PRO A 75 -1.35 -11.09 -25.34
N PRO A 76 -1.81 -12.28 -25.74
CA PRO A 76 -2.35 -13.26 -24.80
C PRO A 76 -1.27 -13.74 -23.80
N LEU A 77 -1.69 -14.13 -22.60
CA LEU A 77 -0.80 -14.78 -21.63
C LEU A 77 -0.65 -16.26 -21.98
N LEU A 78 0.59 -16.71 -22.18
CA LEU A 78 0.94 -18.09 -22.49
C LEU A 78 1.81 -18.66 -21.34
N ASN A 79 1.99 -19.98 -21.31
CA ASN A 79 2.90 -20.68 -20.39
C ASN A 79 2.59 -20.52 -18.88
N ILE A 80 1.33 -20.24 -18.51
CA ILE A 80 0.93 -20.25 -17.11
C ILE A 80 0.82 -21.72 -16.64
N PRO A 81 1.49 -22.12 -15.55
CA PRO A 81 1.39 -23.48 -15.03
C PRO A 81 -0.05 -23.85 -14.66
N ASN A 82 -0.50 -25.04 -15.05
CA ASN A 82 -1.83 -25.57 -14.66
C ASN A 82 -1.93 -25.84 -13.15
N THR A 83 -0.80 -26.13 -12.52
CA THR A 83 -0.69 -26.36 -11.07
C THR A 83 0.48 -25.53 -10.57
N PRO A 84 0.26 -24.24 -10.31
CA PRO A 84 1.31 -23.36 -9.84
C PRO A 84 1.77 -23.79 -8.42
N PRO A 85 3.04 -23.53 -8.05
CA PRO A 85 3.51 -23.70 -6.68
C PRO A 85 2.75 -22.77 -5.72
N LYS A 86 2.84 -23.04 -4.41
CA LYS A 86 2.20 -22.18 -3.39
C LYS A 86 2.69 -20.73 -3.43
N ASN A 87 3.98 -20.53 -3.69
CA ASN A 87 4.54 -19.21 -3.92
C ASN A 87 4.49 -18.89 -5.41
N VAL A 88 3.60 -18.00 -5.81
CA VAL A 88 3.36 -17.63 -7.21
C VAL A 88 4.02 -16.31 -7.60
N SER A 89 4.70 -15.63 -6.66
CA SER A 89 5.27 -14.29 -6.85
C SER A 89 6.25 -14.17 -8.04
N ARG A 90 6.92 -15.27 -8.41
CA ARG A 90 7.91 -15.32 -9.49
C ARG A 90 7.42 -15.87 -10.83
N ILE A 91 6.16 -16.31 -10.93
CA ILE A 91 5.63 -16.85 -12.21
C ILE A 91 5.64 -15.80 -13.32
N ALA A 92 5.62 -14.51 -12.96
CA ALA A 92 5.77 -13.42 -13.93
C ALA A 92 7.07 -13.51 -14.74
N ASP A 93 8.15 -14.02 -14.16
CA ASP A 93 9.46 -14.11 -14.79
C ASP A 93 9.47 -15.08 -16.00
N ASP A 94 8.59 -16.09 -15.97
CA ASP A 94 8.45 -17.10 -17.03
C ASP A 94 7.40 -16.74 -18.10
N VAL A 95 6.50 -15.79 -17.79
CA VAL A 95 5.31 -15.48 -18.61
C VAL A 95 5.41 -14.12 -19.32
N LEU A 96 6.01 -13.13 -18.66
CA LEU A 96 6.10 -11.76 -19.17
C LEU A 96 7.42 -11.54 -19.90
N THR A 97 7.43 -10.58 -20.81
CA THR A 97 8.67 -10.18 -21.48
C THR A 97 9.60 -9.43 -20.53
N ASN A 98 10.91 -9.42 -20.82
CA ASN A 98 11.89 -8.64 -20.06
C ASN A 98 11.51 -7.15 -19.96
N GLU A 99 10.92 -6.60 -21.01
CA GLU A 99 10.49 -5.21 -21.04
C GLU A 99 9.29 -4.95 -20.11
N GLU A 100 8.30 -5.85 -20.11
CA GLU A 100 7.16 -5.79 -19.20
C GLU A 100 7.59 -5.91 -17.74
N LEU A 101 8.51 -6.85 -17.46
CA LEU A 101 9.11 -7.03 -16.14
C LEU A 101 9.86 -5.77 -15.68
N LYS A 102 10.64 -5.17 -16.58
CA LYS A 102 11.36 -3.92 -16.32
C LYS A 102 10.41 -2.76 -16.02
N ILE A 103 9.43 -2.51 -16.89
CA ILE A 103 8.44 -1.44 -16.70
C ILE A 103 7.71 -1.58 -15.36
N THR A 104 7.25 -2.79 -15.04
CA THR A 104 6.48 -3.06 -13.81
C THR A 104 7.37 -3.20 -12.56
N SER A 105 8.69 -3.15 -12.69
CA SER A 105 9.63 -3.17 -11.56
C SER A 105 9.93 -1.78 -10.99
N PHE A 106 9.71 -0.71 -11.77
CA PHE A 106 9.90 0.67 -11.29
C PHE A 106 8.89 1.02 -10.21
N ASP A 107 9.31 1.87 -9.28
CA ASP A 107 8.37 2.44 -8.32
C ASP A 107 7.60 3.61 -8.94
N ALA A 108 6.44 3.95 -8.38
CA ALA A 108 5.53 4.93 -8.97
C ALA A 108 6.19 6.28 -9.33
N PRO A 109 7.04 6.92 -8.49
CA PRO A 109 7.70 8.17 -8.86
C PRO A 109 8.73 8.02 -9.98
N GLU A 110 9.45 6.90 -10.03
CA GLU A 110 10.41 6.63 -11.11
C GLU A 110 9.68 6.45 -12.44
N LEU A 111 8.55 5.73 -12.41
CA LEU A 111 7.72 5.50 -13.59
C LEU A 111 7.10 6.80 -14.12
N VAL A 112 6.58 7.67 -13.24
CA VAL A 112 6.10 9.01 -13.63
C VAL A 112 7.23 9.81 -14.30
N LYS A 113 8.44 9.81 -13.72
CA LYS A 113 9.59 10.50 -14.30
C LYS A 113 9.90 9.96 -15.71
N LEU A 114 9.97 8.65 -15.88
CA LEU A 114 10.27 8.03 -17.18
C LEU A 114 9.20 8.34 -18.25
N ILE A 115 7.93 8.47 -17.85
CA ILE A 115 6.85 8.90 -18.74
C ILE A 115 7.01 10.38 -19.09
N HIS A 116 7.28 11.25 -18.11
CA HIS A 116 7.49 12.68 -18.32
C HIS A 116 8.67 12.96 -19.25
N ASP A 117 9.75 12.20 -19.08
CA ASP A 117 10.97 12.27 -19.90
C ASP A 117 10.78 11.58 -21.27
N LYS A 118 9.58 11.06 -21.57
CA LYS A 118 9.23 10.33 -22.80
C LYS A 118 10.10 9.10 -23.07
N SER A 119 10.73 8.56 -22.03
CA SER A 119 11.46 7.28 -22.10
C SER A 119 10.51 6.10 -22.27
N TYR A 120 9.29 6.21 -21.73
CA TYR A 120 8.17 5.33 -22.04
C TYR A 120 6.93 6.14 -22.41
N THR A 121 6.08 5.56 -23.27
CA THR A 121 4.74 6.10 -23.51
C THR A 121 3.76 5.60 -22.46
N CYS A 122 2.71 6.38 -22.19
CA CYS A 122 1.62 5.97 -21.31
C CYS A 122 1.00 4.65 -21.78
N GLU A 123 0.83 4.46 -23.10
CA GLU A 123 0.25 3.23 -23.66
C GLU A 123 1.15 2.01 -23.38
N ALA A 124 2.46 2.11 -23.59
CA ALA A 124 3.39 1.00 -23.34
C ALA A 124 3.38 0.58 -21.88
N VAL A 125 3.43 1.57 -20.97
CA VAL A 125 3.33 1.34 -19.53
C VAL A 125 1.99 0.67 -19.18
N THR A 126 0.88 1.22 -19.66
CA THR A 126 -0.46 0.69 -19.38
C THR A 126 -0.62 -0.76 -19.86
N ARG A 127 -0.08 -1.11 -21.03
CA ARG A 127 -0.12 -2.48 -21.56
C ARG A 127 0.64 -3.47 -20.68
N ALA A 128 1.83 -3.09 -20.22
CA ALA A 128 2.62 -3.92 -19.32
C ALA A 128 1.86 -4.21 -18.01
N PHE A 129 1.23 -3.19 -17.43
CA PHE A 129 0.42 -3.34 -16.22
C PHE A 129 -0.86 -4.16 -16.45
N LEU A 130 -1.58 -3.96 -17.55
CA LEU A 130 -2.75 -4.80 -17.91
C LEU A 130 -2.37 -6.29 -17.99
N ARG A 131 -1.23 -6.62 -18.61
CA ARG A 131 -0.73 -8.00 -18.71
C ARG A 131 -0.33 -8.60 -17.38
N ARG A 132 0.44 -7.87 -16.58
CA ARG A 132 0.84 -8.37 -15.25
C ARG A 132 -0.34 -8.49 -14.29
N ALA A 133 -1.33 -7.60 -14.39
CA ALA A 133 -2.58 -7.69 -13.62
C ALA A 133 -3.46 -8.87 -14.06
N ALA A 134 -3.58 -9.15 -15.35
CA ALA A 134 -4.28 -10.33 -15.85
C ALA A 134 -3.60 -11.64 -15.39
N LEU A 135 -2.27 -11.67 -15.33
CA LEU A 135 -1.52 -12.80 -14.78
C LEU A 135 -1.78 -12.96 -13.28
N ALA A 136 -1.71 -11.87 -12.52
CA ALA A 136 -2.04 -11.89 -11.10
C ALA A 136 -3.46 -12.41 -10.86
N GLN A 137 -4.45 -11.98 -11.65
CA GLN A 137 -5.82 -12.49 -11.53
C GLN A 137 -5.91 -14.00 -11.72
N LYS A 138 -5.19 -14.56 -12.70
CA LYS A 138 -5.18 -16.02 -12.95
C LYS A 138 -4.53 -16.81 -11.81
N LEU A 139 -3.63 -16.20 -11.04
CA LEU A 139 -2.86 -16.86 -9.98
C LEU A 139 -3.46 -16.67 -8.58
N VAL A 140 -4.01 -15.50 -8.28
CA VAL A 140 -4.44 -15.13 -6.92
C VAL A 140 -5.84 -14.55 -6.81
N ASN A 141 -6.59 -14.44 -7.91
CA ASN A 141 -7.99 -14.02 -7.91
C ASN A 141 -8.24 -12.67 -7.20
N CYS A 142 -7.51 -11.64 -7.61
CA CYS A 142 -7.47 -10.33 -6.94
C CYS A 142 -8.30 -9.22 -7.62
N ILE A 143 -8.88 -9.45 -8.79
CA ILE A 143 -9.55 -8.45 -9.66
C ILE A 143 -11.06 -8.70 -9.73
N THR A 144 -11.86 -7.64 -9.63
CA THR A 144 -13.30 -7.67 -9.92
C THR A 144 -13.59 -7.30 -11.38
N GLU A 145 -12.85 -6.33 -11.92
CA GLU A 145 -13.01 -5.80 -13.27
C GLU A 145 -11.64 -5.31 -13.79
N LEU A 146 -11.21 -5.80 -14.95
CA LEU A 146 -10.07 -5.24 -15.68
C LEU A 146 -10.61 -4.27 -16.74
N LEU A 147 -9.91 -3.16 -16.99
CA LEU A 147 -10.42 -2.06 -17.83
C LEU A 147 -9.54 -1.78 -19.07
N PRO A 148 -9.24 -2.77 -19.96
CA PRO A 148 -8.28 -2.57 -21.06
C PRO A 148 -8.64 -1.42 -21.99
N GLU A 149 -9.88 -1.37 -22.49
CA GLU A 149 -10.33 -0.35 -23.45
C GLU A 149 -10.21 1.06 -22.86
N ARG A 150 -10.76 1.26 -21.65
CA ARG A 150 -10.71 2.53 -20.92
C ARG A 150 -9.26 2.97 -20.68
N ALA A 151 -8.41 2.06 -20.22
CA ALA A 151 -7.04 2.37 -19.86
C ALA A 151 -6.21 2.75 -21.08
N ILE A 152 -6.30 1.98 -22.17
CA ILE A 152 -5.57 2.25 -23.42
C ILE A 152 -6.06 3.54 -24.08
N ALA A 153 -7.38 3.79 -24.10
CA ALA A 153 -7.92 5.04 -24.63
C ALA A 153 -7.41 6.26 -23.85
N ARG A 154 -7.39 6.18 -22.51
CA ARG A 154 -6.84 7.25 -21.65
C ARG A 154 -5.34 7.43 -21.89
N ALA A 155 -4.59 6.35 -21.95
CA ALA A 155 -3.14 6.39 -22.16
C ALA A 155 -2.78 7.04 -23.51
N ARG A 156 -3.45 6.65 -24.60
CA ARG A 156 -3.27 7.27 -25.93
C ARG A 156 -3.62 8.75 -25.94
N TYR A 157 -4.70 9.13 -25.25
CA TYR A 157 -5.04 10.54 -25.09
C TYR A 157 -3.91 11.29 -24.41
N LEU A 158 -3.37 10.78 -23.30
CA LEU A 158 -2.26 11.42 -22.58
C LEU A 158 -1.00 11.54 -23.44
N ASP A 159 -0.65 10.49 -24.18
CA ASP A 159 0.49 10.50 -25.13
C ASP A 159 0.33 11.52 -26.28
N SER A 160 -0.91 11.87 -26.65
CA SER A 160 -1.20 12.84 -27.72
C SER A 160 -1.03 14.30 -27.31
N LEU A 161 -0.92 14.58 -26.01
CA LEU A 161 -0.81 15.93 -25.48
C LEU A 161 0.60 16.50 -25.65
N PRO A 162 0.76 17.82 -25.75
CA PRO A 162 2.08 18.44 -25.89
C PRO A 162 3.00 18.23 -24.68
N GLY A 163 2.44 17.94 -23.50
CA GLY A 163 3.17 17.64 -22.28
C GLY A 163 2.28 17.08 -21.18
N PRO A 164 2.86 16.79 -20.00
CA PRO A 164 2.13 16.24 -18.86
C PRO A 164 1.00 17.15 -18.39
N ILE A 165 -0.13 16.56 -17.99
CA ILE A 165 -1.30 17.32 -17.49
C ILE A 165 -1.34 17.48 -15.98
N GLY A 166 -0.47 16.76 -15.26
CA GLY A 166 -0.48 16.70 -13.81
C GLY A 166 0.58 15.75 -13.26
N PRO A 167 0.71 15.69 -11.92
CA PRO A 167 1.77 14.94 -11.25
C PRO A 167 1.66 13.41 -11.38
N LEU A 168 0.53 12.88 -11.84
CA LEU A 168 0.31 11.44 -12.04
C LEU A 168 0.15 11.09 -13.53
N HIS A 169 0.61 11.95 -14.44
CA HIS A 169 0.42 11.78 -15.87
C HIS A 169 0.90 10.40 -16.35
N GLY A 170 -0.04 9.61 -16.86
CA GLY A 170 0.22 8.29 -17.44
C GLY A 170 0.39 7.16 -16.43
N LEU A 171 0.43 7.44 -15.13
CA LEU A 171 0.67 6.43 -14.10
C LEU A 171 -0.54 5.48 -13.95
N PRO A 172 -0.38 4.16 -14.11
CA PRO A 172 -1.44 3.20 -13.85
C PRO A 172 -1.74 3.09 -12.35
N ILE A 173 -3.02 3.23 -11.96
CA ILE A 173 -3.47 3.11 -10.56
C ILE A 173 -4.59 2.07 -10.45
N SER A 174 -4.45 1.17 -9.46
CA SER A 174 -5.50 0.21 -9.07
C SER A 174 -6.45 0.80 -8.03
N VAL A 175 -7.71 0.38 -8.02
CA VAL A 175 -8.70 0.90 -7.07
C VAL A 175 -9.56 -0.21 -6.50
N LYS A 176 -9.66 -0.26 -5.16
CA LYS A 176 -10.60 -1.14 -4.47
C LYS A 176 -12.05 -0.87 -4.86
N GLU A 177 -12.80 -1.93 -5.17
CA GLU A 177 -14.05 -1.82 -5.92
C GLU A 177 -15.17 -1.04 -5.23
N HIS A 178 -15.33 -1.09 -3.90
CA HIS A 178 -16.44 -0.36 -3.26
C HIS A 178 -16.34 1.18 -3.41
N GLN A 179 -15.17 1.69 -3.81
CA GLN A 179 -14.94 3.11 -4.09
C GLN A 179 -15.39 3.42 -5.51
N GLY A 180 -16.60 3.95 -5.64
CA GLY A 180 -17.26 4.14 -6.93
C GLY A 180 -16.40 4.77 -8.02
N MET A 181 -16.57 4.27 -9.25
CA MET A 181 -15.94 4.82 -10.44
C MET A 181 -16.96 4.95 -11.56
N LYS A 182 -17.12 6.16 -12.10
CA LYS A 182 -18.08 6.44 -13.17
C LYS A 182 -17.82 5.54 -14.38
N GLY A 183 -18.87 4.84 -14.83
CA GLY A 183 -18.83 3.92 -15.96
C GLY A 183 -18.30 2.52 -15.64
N CYS A 184 -18.01 2.21 -14.37
CA CYS A 184 -17.58 0.88 -13.92
C CYS A 184 -18.61 0.28 -12.96
N THR A 185 -18.51 -1.03 -12.74
CA THR A 185 -19.37 -1.71 -11.77
C THR A 185 -18.99 -1.33 -10.34
N THR A 186 -19.99 -1.23 -9.44
CA THR A 186 -19.76 -1.00 -8.01
C THR A 186 -20.82 -1.69 -7.16
N HIS A 187 -20.53 -2.91 -6.73
CA HIS A 187 -21.41 -3.79 -5.98
C HIS A 187 -20.95 -4.04 -4.54
N ALA A 188 -19.76 -3.58 -4.12
CA ALA A 188 -19.29 -3.69 -2.72
C ALA A 188 -19.32 -5.13 -2.16
N SER A 189 -19.09 -6.11 -3.03
CA SER A 189 -19.20 -7.55 -2.73
C SER A 189 -20.58 -8.01 -2.24
N TYR A 190 -21.65 -7.29 -2.59
CA TYR A 190 -23.05 -7.75 -2.45
C TYR A 190 -23.64 -8.13 -3.80
N VAL A 191 -24.29 -9.29 -3.87
CA VAL A 191 -25.00 -9.75 -5.08
C VAL A 191 -26.13 -8.79 -5.44
N ALA A 192 -26.84 -8.26 -4.43
CA ALA A 192 -27.94 -7.31 -4.60
C ALA A 192 -27.55 -6.05 -5.40
N PHE A 193 -26.27 -5.68 -5.35
CA PHE A 193 -25.77 -4.46 -6.00
C PHE A 193 -25.20 -4.69 -7.39
N ILE A 194 -25.12 -5.94 -7.88
CA ILE A 194 -24.69 -6.24 -9.25
C ILE A 194 -25.63 -5.55 -10.27
N GLY A 195 -25.04 -4.84 -11.22
CA GLY A 195 -25.77 -4.14 -12.28
C GLY A 195 -26.41 -2.80 -11.85
N GLN A 196 -26.28 -2.39 -10.58
CA GLN A 196 -26.73 -1.06 -10.16
C GLN A 196 -25.78 0.00 -10.69
N GLN A 197 -26.31 1.01 -11.38
CA GLN A 197 -25.52 2.15 -11.83
C GLN A 197 -25.16 3.04 -10.64
N GLN A 198 -23.91 3.52 -10.62
CA GLN A 198 -23.51 4.61 -9.75
C GLN A 198 -23.42 5.91 -10.52
N ALA A 199 -24.14 6.92 -10.04
CA ALA A 199 -23.90 8.31 -10.38
C ALA A 199 -22.87 8.86 -9.38
N ILE A 200 -21.82 9.53 -9.87
CA ILE A 200 -20.86 10.21 -9.01
C ILE A 200 -20.26 11.41 -9.73
N ASP A 201 -20.29 12.56 -9.04
CA ASP A 201 -19.73 13.82 -9.51
C ASP A 201 -18.36 14.15 -8.87
N VAL A 202 -18.08 13.70 -7.63
CA VAL A 202 -16.80 13.93 -6.92
C VAL A 202 -16.40 12.70 -6.10
N SER A 203 -15.15 12.25 -6.22
CA SER A 203 -14.56 11.15 -5.42
C SER A 203 -13.04 11.25 -5.42
N VAL A 204 -12.34 10.44 -4.61
CA VAL A 204 -10.87 10.29 -4.68
C VAL A 204 -10.42 10.01 -6.11
N ASN A 205 -11.17 9.16 -6.82
CA ASN A 205 -10.87 8.78 -8.19
C ASN A 205 -10.98 9.96 -9.17
N GLY A 206 -11.89 10.91 -8.94
CA GLY A 206 -12.04 12.09 -9.78
C GLY A 206 -10.79 12.98 -9.77
N VAL A 207 -10.25 13.24 -8.57
CA VAL A 207 -9.05 14.06 -8.40
C VAL A 207 -7.82 13.38 -9.00
N LEU A 208 -7.64 12.09 -8.76
CA LEU A 208 -6.52 11.33 -9.35
C LEU A 208 -6.60 11.27 -10.89
N TRP A 209 -7.82 11.20 -11.43
CA TRP A 209 -8.05 11.29 -12.87
C TRP A 209 -7.67 12.67 -13.43
N GLU A 210 -8.08 13.76 -12.75
CA GLU A 210 -7.67 15.14 -13.07
C GLU A 210 -6.14 15.31 -12.99
N ALA A 211 -5.48 14.63 -12.03
CA ALA A 211 -4.02 14.58 -11.88
C ALA A 211 -3.29 13.76 -12.97
N GLY A 212 -4.02 13.09 -13.85
CA GLY A 212 -3.48 12.46 -15.05
C GLY A 212 -3.25 10.95 -14.96
N CYS A 213 -3.73 10.27 -13.92
CA CYS A 213 -3.56 8.83 -13.81
C CYS A 213 -4.36 8.04 -14.86
N VAL A 214 -4.03 6.76 -15.00
CA VAL A 214 -4.73 5.77 -15.82
C VAL A 214 -5.32 4.70 -14.91
N PHE A 215 -6.64 4.69 -14.73
CA PHE A 215 -7.32 3.57 -14.06
C PHE A 215 -7.49 2.39 -15.01
N TYR A 216 -6.99 1.22 -14.61
CA TYR A 216 -6.96 0.02 -15.45
C TYR A 216 -7.51 -1.22 -14.76
N VAL A 217 -7.74 -1.18 -13.44
CA VAL A 217 -8.16 -2.35 -12.67
C VAL A 217 -8.96 -1.98 -11.43
N ARG A 218 -9.96 -2.80 -11.13
CA ARG A 218 -10.78 -2.79 -9.93
C ARG A 218 -10.51 -4.07 -9.15
N THR A 219 -10.28 -3.98 -7.84
CA THR A 219 -9.82 -5.12 -7.04
C THR A 219 -10.85 -5.64 -6.06
N THR A 220 -10.74 -6.94 -5.80
CA THR A 220 -11.57 -7.73 -4.89
C THR A 220 -11.49 -7.24 -3.44
N GLN A 221 -12.57 -7.49 -2.72
CA GLN A 221 -12.76 -7.17 -1.31
C GLN A 221 -13.73 -8.19 -0.71
N PRO A 222 -13.72 -8.43 0.62
CA PRO A 222 -14.61 -9.39 1.26
C PRO A 222 -16.08 -9.00 1.13
N GLN A 223 -16.96 -9.98 1.35
CA GLN A 223 -18.38 -9.75 1.59
C GLN A 223 -18.56 -8.65 2.64
N ALA A 224 -19.53 -7.77 2.38
CA ALA A 224 -19.81 -6.58 3.18
C ALA A 224 -18.68 -5.55 3.31
N VAL A 225 -17.53 -5.76 2.65
CA VAL A 225 -16.31 -4.93 2.78
C VAL A 225 -15.72 -4.95 4.20
N MET A 226 -16.23 -5.82 5.08
CA MET A 226 -16.03 -5.77 6.53
C MET A 226 -15.29 -7.00 7.06
N GLN A 227 -14.15 -7.36 6.47
CA GLN A 227 -13.25 -8.40 7.01
C GLN A 227 -11.78 -8.03 6.82
N LEU A 228 -10.90 -8.48 7.72
CA LEU A 228 -9.43 -8.44 7.54
C LEU A 228 -8.92 -9.62 6.69
N GLU A 229 -9.78 -10.14 5.83
CA GLU A 229 -9.55 -11.21 4.85
C GLU A 229 -10.38 -10.88 3.61
N THR A 230 -10.14 -11.55 2.47
CA THR A 230 -10.82 -11.25 1.21
C THR A 230 -11.47 -12.50 0.63
N ALA A 231 -12.76 -12.67 0.93
CA ALA A 231 -13.62 -13.70 0.35
C ALA A 231 -15.04 -13.14 0.10
N SER A 232 -15.65 -13.47 -1.03
CA SER A 232 -17.02 -13.04 -1.37
C SER A 232 -17.78 -14.14 -2.11
N ASN A 233 -19.11 -14.11 -2.07
CA ASN A 233 -19.95 -15.02 -2.84
C ASN A 233 -19.83 -14.81 -4.36
N ILE A 234 -19.42 -13.61 -4.79
CA ILE A 234 -19.31 -13.26 -6.21
C ILE A 234 -18.03 -13.80 -6.82
N TYR A 235 -16.89 -13.56 -6.16
CA TYR A 235 -15.58 -13.84 -6.74
C TYR A 235 -14.83 -14.97 -6.04
N GLY A 236 -15.32 -15.50 -4.92
CA GLY A 236 -14.60 -16.47 -4.11
C GLY A 236 -13.50 -15.83 -3.27
N ILE A 237 -12.43 -16.60 -3.02
CA ILE A 237 -11.31 -16.25 -2.14
C ILE A 237 -10.18 -15.61 -2.97
N THR A 238 -9.60 -14.52 -2.47
CA THR A 238 -8.34 -13.96 -2.98
C THR A 238 -7.17 -14.55 -2.19
N LEU A 239 -6.10 -14.92 -2.89
CA LEU A 239 -4.97 -15.66 -2.32
C LEU A 239 -3.77 -14.75 -2.06
N ASN A 240 -2.93 -15.11 -1.08
CA ASN A 240 -1.64 -14.45 -0.88
C ASN A 240 -0.62 -14.96 -1.93
N PRO A 241 0.06 -14.07 -2.67
CA PRO A 241 1.00 -14.48 -3.71
C PRO A 241 2.26 -15.19 -3.19
N HIS A 242 2.60 -15.01 -1.91
CA HIS A 242 3.77 -15.66 -1.31
C HIS A 242 3.46 -17.07 -0.82
N ASN A 243 2.20 -17.33 -0.46
CA ASN A 243 1.69 -18.66 -0.16
C ASN A 243 0.16 -18.70 -0.33
N THR A 244 -0.32 -19.40 -1.37
CA THR A 244 -1.74 -19.45 -1.73
C THR A 244 -2.65 -20.06 -0.66
N ASP A 245 -2.11 -20.80 0.31
CA ASP A 245 -2.89 -21.35 1.44
C ASP A 245 -3.26 -20.27 2.49
N LEU A 246 -2.68 -19.07 2.37
CA LEU A 246 -2.84 -17.98 3.33
C LEU A 246 -3.62 -16.81 2.74
N THR A 247 -4.20 -16.02 3.64
CA THR A 247 -4.91 -14.80 3.26
C THR A 247 -3.95 -13.68 2.82
N PRO A 248 -4.30 -12.87 1.81
CA PRO A 248 -3.61 -11.60 1.54
C PRO A 248 -4.03 -10.51 2.54
N GLY A 249 -4.89 -10.83 3.50
CA GLY A 249 -5.54 -9.87 4.39
C GLY A 249 -6.75 -9.22 3.73
N GLY A 250 -7.25 -8.17 4.37
CA GLY A 250 -8.45 -7.48 3.91
C GLY A 250 -8.73 -6.23 4.73
N SER A 251 -9.75 -5.44 4.38
CA SER A 251 -10.66 -5.68 3.26
C SER A 251 -10.11 -5.24 1.89
N SER A 252 -8.91 -4.64 1.84
CA SER A 252 -8.23 -4.29 0.57
C SER A 252 -7.28 -5.41 0.11
N GLY A 253 -7.67 -6.68 0.27
CA GLY A 253 -6.80 -7.81 -0.05
C GLY A 253 -6.50 -7.95 -1.54
N GLY A 254 -7.47 -7.64 -2.40
CA GLY A 254 -7.26 -7.58 -3.85
C GLY A 254 -6.18 -6.58 -4.26
N GLU A 255 -6.19 -5.36 -3.70
CA GLU A 255 -5.12 -4.37 -3.90
C GLU A 255 -3.77 -4.94 -3.47
N SER A 256 -3.71 -5.53 -2.28
CA SER A 256 -2.45 -6.01 -1.71
C SER A 256 -1.84 -7.17 -2.50
N ALA A 257 -2.65 -8.15 -2.90
CA ALA A 257 -2.20 -9.28 -3.70
C ALA A 257 -1.73 -8.81 -5.08
N LEU A 258 -2.45 -7.88 -5.70
CA LEU A 258 -2.08 -7.30 -7.00
C LEU A 258 -0.76 -6.51 -6.92
N ILE A 259 -0.59 -5.67 -5.91
CA ILE A 259 0.63 -4.87 -5.70
C ILE A 259 1.83 -5.76 -5.37
N ALA A 260 1.64 -6.79 -4.53
CA ALA A 260 2.71 -7.74 -4.21
C ALA A 260 3.15 -8.57 -5.42
N MET A 261 2.24 -8.85 -6.36
CA MET A 261 2.57 -9.42 -7.68
C MET A 261 3.18 -8.40 -8.65
N ARG A 262 3.34 -7.13 -8.25
CA ARG A 262 3.70 -5.96 -9.09
C ARG A 262 2.79 -5.78 -10.29
N GLY A 263 1.59 -6.36 -10.24
CA GLY A 263 0.51 -6.08 -11.19
C GLY A 263 -0.05 -4.67 -11.02
N SER A 264 0.32 -3.98 -9.94
CA SER A 264 0.16 -2.54 -9.68
C SER A 264 1.34 -2.03 -8.85
N VAL A 265 1.70 -0.75 -8.99
CA VAL A 265 2.73 -0.09 -8.15
C VAL A 265 2.15 0.95 -7.20
N LEU A 266 0.92 1.39 -7.45
CA LEU A 266 0.17 2.32 -6.62
C LEU A 266 -1.32 2.01 -6.72
N GLY A 267 -1.96 1.94 -5.57
CA GLY A 267 -3.35 1.55 -5.43
C GLY A 267 -4.10 2.35 -4.37
N VAL A 268 -5.42 2.34 -4.45
CA VAL A 268 -6.31 3.03 -3.50
C VAL A 268 -7.08 2.03 -2.66
N GLY A 269 -6.69 1.92 -1.39
CA GLY A 269 -7.38 1.12 -0.38
C GLY A 269 -8.40 1.92 0.42
N GLY A 270 -9.12 1.24 1.30
CA GLY A 270 -10.00 1.84 2.32
C GLY A 270 -9.78 1.19 3.67
N ASP A 271 -9.92 1.92 4.76
CA ASP A 271 -9.59 1.47 6.12
C ASP A 271 -10.53 2.08 7.17
N VAL A 272 -11.28 1.21 7.86
CA VAL A 272 -12.12 1.55 9.03
C VAL A 272 -11.77 0.72 10.27
N GLY A 273 -11.00 -0.35 10.11
CA GLY A 273 -10.53 -1.23 11.18
C GLY A 273 -9.14 -1.83 10.96
N GLY A 274 -8.43 -1.46 9.89
CA GLY A 274 -7.16 -2.09 9.48
C GLY A 274 -7.01 -2.38 8.00
N SER A 275 -8.04 -2.09 7.19
CA SER A 275 -8.14 -2.61 5.83
C SER A 275 -7.14 -2.09 4.79
N ILE A 276 -6.25 -1.16 5.14
CA ILE A 276 -5.05 -0.83 4.35
C ILE A 276 -3.81 -1.49 4.97
N ARG A 277 -3.67 -1.41 6.30
CA ARG A 277 -2.46 -1.82 7.04
C ARG A 277 -2.30 -3.32 7.17
N CYS A 278 -3.36 -4.03 7.52
CA CYS A 278 -3.36 -5.49 7.64
C CYS A 278 -3.00 -6.19 6.31
N PRO A 279 -3.67 -5.89 5.17
CA PRO A 279 -3.30 -6.54 3.92
C PRO A 279 -1.91 -6.10 3.41
N ALA A 280 -1.50 -4.86 3.69
CA ALA A 280 -0.12 -4.45 3.43
C ALA A 280 0.88 -5.29 4.23
N ALA A 281 0.60 -5.53 5.51
CA ALA A 281 1.35 -6.42 6.39
C ALA A 281 1.42 -7.84 5.84
N HIS A 282 0.29 -8.39 5.44
CA HIS A 282 0.22 -9.79 5.03
C HIS A 282 0.96 -10.08 3.71
N THR A 283 1.12 -9.09 2.85
CA THR A 283 1.70 -9.27 1.51
C THR A 283 3.06 -8.59 1.32
N GLY A 284 3.60 -7.93 2.34
CA GLY A 284 4.95 -7.35 2.29
C GLY A 284 5.02 -6.04 1.49
N ILE A 285 3.99 -5.20 1.52
CA ILE A 285 3.94 -3.93 0.78
C ILE A 285 3.78 -2.73 1.73
N TYR A 286 3.81 -1.52 1.17
CA TYR A 286 3.58 -0.30 1.94
C TYR A 286 2.10 0.09 1.90
N GLY A 287 1.55 0.49 3.04
CA GLY A 287 0.18 0.99 3.13
C GLY A 287 0.09 2.16 4.09
N PHE A 288 -0.61 3.23 3.69
CA PHE A 288 -0.84 4.39 4.54
C PHE A 288 -2.32 4.62 4.76
N LYS A 289 -2.70 4.71 6.03
CA LYS A 289 -4.02 5.10 6.51
C LYS A 289 -3.96 6.56 6.98
N PRO A 290 -4.40 7.54 6.17
CA PRO A 290 -4.45 8.94 6.57
C PRO A 290 -5.42 9.17 7.73
N THR A 291 -5.36 10.36 8.31
CA THR A 291 -6.41 10.88 9.20
C THR A 291 -7.74 10.94 8.43
N PRO A 292 -8.88 10.49 9.00
CA PRO A 292 -10.19 10.68 8.38
C PRO A 292 -10.45 12.17 8.05
N GLY A 293 -11.15 12.44 6.96
CA GLY A 293 -11.39 13.81 6.46
C GLY A 293 -10.26 14.39 5.60
N ARG A 294 -9.25 13.59 5.23
CA ARG A 294 -8.17 14.02 4.30
C ARG A 294 -8.41 13.62 2.86
N LEU A 295 -9.18 12.56 2.64
CA LEU A 295 -9.54 12.06 1.32
C LEU A 295 -11.06 11.92 1.21
N ALA A 296 -11.60 12.27 0.05
CA ALA A 296 -13.03 12.22 -0.23
C ALA A 296 -13.61 10.82 0.04
N LYS A 297 -14.79 10.78 0.67
CA LYS A 297 -15.53 9.52 0.89
C LYS A 297 -16.72 9.33 -0.04
N VAL A 298 -17.08 10.36 -0.78
CA VAL A 298 -18.22 10.37 -1.70
C VAL A 298 -18.04 9.30 -2.79
N GLY A 299 -19.16 8.66 -3.16
CA GLY A 299 -19.19 7.61 -4.18
C GLY A 299 -18.99 6.19 -3.67
N THR A 300 -18.85 5.99 -2.36
CA THR A 300 -18.66 4.65 -1.81
C THR A 300 -19.98 3.90 -1.63
N LYS A 301 -19.98 2.61 -1.98
CA LYS A 301 -21.12 1.71 -1.82
C LYS A 301 -20.91 0.82 -0.61
N LEU A 302 -21.91 0.76 0.27
CA LEU A 302 -21.99 -0.09 1.46
C LEU A 302 -23.46 -0.40 1.74
N ALA A 303 -23.77 -1.42 2.53
CA ALA A 303 -25.15 -1.69 2.97
C ALA A 303 -25.67 -0.60 3.92
N MET A 304 -24.84 -0.14 4.86
CA MET A 304 -25.15 0.96 5.77
C MET A 304 -24.35 2.22 5.41
N LEU A 305 -25.03 3.21 4.84
CA LEU A 305 -24.49 4.57 4.67
C LEU A 305 -24.92 5.46 5.85
N GLY A 306 -24.18 6.56 6.07
CA GLY A 306 -24.51 7.54 7.12
C GLY A 306 -24.05 7.15 8.53
N GLN A 307 -23.28 6.07 8.68
CA GLN A 307 -22.63 5.73 9.94
C GLN A 307 -21.57 6.78 10.31
N GLU A 308 -21.57 7.20 11.57
CA GLU A 308 -20.66 8.24 12.09
C GLU A 308 -19.94 7.83 13.39
N GLY A 309 -20.14 6.61 13.85
CA GLY A 309 -19.47 6.04 15.01
C GLY A 309 -17.96 5.96 14.84
N ILE A 310 -17.48 5.46 13.69
CA ILE A 310 -16.05 5.29 13.39
C ILE A 310 -15.82 5.74 11.95
N ALA A 311 -15.11 6.85 11.77
CA ALA A 311 -14.91 7.41 10.44
C ALA A 311 -13.97 6.52 9.59
N PRO A 312 -14.42 6.02 8.42
CA PRO A 312 -13.55 5.32 7.48
C PRO A 312 -12.66 6.29 6.73
N THR A 313 -11.50 5.84 6.28
CA THR A 313 -10.60 6.61 5.42
C THR A 313 -10.22 5.85 4.14
N ARG A 314 -9.70 6.59 3.15
CA ARG A 314 -9.06 6.04 1.95
C ARG A 314 -7.59 6.39 2.05
N GLY A 315 -6.75 5.59 1.42
CA GLY A 315 -5.32 5.86 1.43
C GLY A 315 -4.54 5.02 0.42
N PRO A 316 -3.28 5.41 0.17
CA PRO A 316 -2.46 4.72 -0.79
C PRO A 316 -1.90 3.40 -0.25
N MET A 317 -1.76 2.44 -1.17
CA MET A 317 -0.99 1.22 -1.02
C MET A 317 0.02 1.17 -2.17
N SER A 318 1.27 0.78 -1.93
CA SER A 318 2.32 0.86 -2.95
C SER A 318 3.45 -0.15 -2.73
N THR A 319 4.20 -0.44 -3.79
CA THR A 319 5.45 -1.20 -3.72
C THR A 319 6.54 -0.43 -2.99
N SER A 320 6.38 0.88 -2.80
CA SER A 320 7.37 1.72 -2.16
C SER A 320 6.79 2.82 -1.29
N ARG A 321 7.62 3.23 -0.34
CA ARG A 321 7.41 4.39 0.51
C ARG A 321 7.15 5.68 -0.28
N SER A 322 7.94 5.91 -1.33
CA SER A 322 7.86 7.14 -2.13
C SER A 322 6.56 7.20 -2.95
N GLY A 323 5.99 6.05 -3.34
CA GLY A 323 4.67 5.97 -3.94
C GLY A 323 3.55 6.46 -3.02
N LEU A 324 3.63 6.18 -1.71
CA LEU A 324 2.66 6.71 -0.73
C LEU A 324 2.69 8.25 -0.67
N SER A 325 3.89 8.84 -0.70
CA SER A 325 4.06 10.30 -0.67
C SER A 325 3.59 10.95 -1.96
N LEU A 326 3.96 10.38 -3.11
CA LEU A 326 3.50 10.86 -4.41
C LEU A 326 1.97 10.92 -4.47
N PHE A 327 1.29 9.90 -3.96
CA PHE A 327 -0.17 9.88 -3.92
C PHE A 327 -0.74 11.02 -3.06
N MET A 328 -0.26 11.14 -1.80
CA MET A 328 -0.81 12.12 -0.86
C MET A 328 -0.55 13.55 -1.36
N ASP A 329 0.64 13.81 -1.89
CA ASP A 329 1.01 15.10 -2.46
C ASP A 329 0.16 15.43 -3.69
N ALA A 330 0.11 14.53 -4.67
CA ALA A 330 -0.66 14.72 -5.90
C ALA A 330 -2.16 14.89 -5.67
N TYR A 331 -2.74 14.19 -4.69
CA TYR A 331 -4.17 14.34 -4.38
C TYR A 331 -4.46 15.68 -3.70
N LEU A 332 -3.66 16.05 -2.69
CA LEU A 332 -3.91 17.25 -1.90
C LEU A 332 -3.49 18.54 -2.61
N SER A 333 -2.61 18.47 -3.61
CA SER A 333 -2.24 19.63 -4.44
C SER A 333 -3.39 20.15 -5.31
N TYR A 334 -4.45 19.35 -5.50
CA TYR A 334 -5.65 19.74 -6.24
C TYR A 334 -6.73 20.37 -5.35
N GLU A 335 -6.42 20.65 -4.08
CA GLU A 335 -7.30 21.31 -3.11
C GLU A 335 -8.73 20.72 -3.08
N PRO A 336 -8.87 19.39 -2.91
CA PRO A 336 -10.15 18.69 -3.11
C PRO A 336 -11.27 19.19 -2.17
N TRP A 337 -10.90 19.79 -1.04
CA TRP A 337 -11.82 20.44 -0.09
C TRP A 337 -12.63 21.59 -0.68
N ILE A 338 -12.23 22.16 -1.82
CA ILE A 338 -13.05 23.18 -2.53
C ILE A 338 -14.35 22.55 -3.06
N LYS A 339 -14.32 21.27 -3.44
CA LYS A 339 -15.46 20.54 -4.03
C LYS A 339 -16.14 19.59 -3.04
N ASP A 340 -15.55 19.32 -1.88
CA ASP A 340 -16.04 18.37 -0.87
C ASP A 340 -15.88 18.97 0.54
N ASP A 341 -16.99 19.39 1.15
CA ASP A 341 -17.05 20.06 2.45
C ASP A 341 -16.76 19.13 3.64
N TYR A 342 -16.71 17.81 3.42
CA TYR A 342 -16.26 16.85 4.42
C TYR A 342 -14.74 16.95 4.67
N LEU A 343 -13.98 17.54 3.75
CA LEU A 343 -12.51 17.52 3.81
C LEU A 343 -11.93 18.71 4.58
N ALA A 344 -10.94 18.42 5.42
CA ALA A 344 -10.16 19.46 6.06
C ALA A 344 -9.28 20.15 5.01
N PRO A 345 -9.29 21.51 4.93
CA PRO A 345 -8.51 22.27 3.96
C PRO A 345 -7.03 22.36 4.37
N ILE A 346 -6.35 21.21 4.37
CA ILE A 346 -4.97 21.07 4.80
C ILE A 346 -4.13 20.51 3.66
N PRO A 347 -3.24 21.33 3.07
CA PRO A 347 -2.36 20.87 2.01
C PRO A 347 -1.36 19.83 2.52
N TRP A 348 -0.79 19.06 1.58
CA TRP A 348 0.40 18.27 1.88
C TRP A 348 1.58 19.22 2.15
N ARG A 349 2.38 18.92 3.18
CA ARG A 349 3.47 19.80 3.62
C ARG A 349 4.76 19.01 3.67
N SER A 350 5.87 19.62 3.26
CA SER A 350 7.19 19.09 3.59
C SER A 350 7.44 19.23 5.09
N VAL A 351 7.98 18.18 5.71
CA VAL A 351 8.24 18.13 7.15
C VAL A 351 9.73 17.95 7.39
N LYS A 352 10.31 18.88 8.14
CA LYS A 352 11.65 18.71 8.71
C LYS A 352 11.51 18.06 10.09
N LEU A 353 11.93 16.81 10.20
CA LEU A 353 11.93 16.10 11.48
C LEU A 353 13.02 16.66 12.41
N PRO A 354 12.80 16.63 13.74
CA PRO A 354 13.86 16.90 14.69
C PRO A 354 14.98 15.85 14.56
N PRO A 355 16.24 16.22 14.89
CA PRO A 355 17.38 15.31 14.75
C PRO A 355 17.26 14.07 15.65
N ARG A 356 16.59 14.21 16.80
CA ARG A 356 16.29 13.11 17.73
C ARG A 356 14.78 13.05 17.96
N LEU A 357 14.20 11.89 17.71
CA LEU A 357 12.80 11.56 18.02
C LEU A 357 12.72 10.71 19.28
N LYS A 358 11.58 10.78 19.96
CA LYS A 358 11.19 9.90 21.07
C LYS A 358 10.10 8.96 20.60
N ILE A 359 10.46 7.70 20.35
CA ILE A 359 9.58 6.69 19.77
C ILE A 359 9.13 5.72 20.86
N ALA A 360 7.82 5.57 21.05
CA ALA A 360 7.29 4.56 21.94
C ALA A 360 7.13 3.22 21.21
N VAL A 361 7.24 2.10 21.90
CA VAL A 361 7.09 0.75 21.31
C VAL A 361 6.02 -0.02 22.06
N MET A 362 4.97 -0.42 21.37
CA MET A 362 3.95 -1.31 21.91
C MET A 362 4.27 -2.75 21.49
N TRP A 363 4.87 -3.52 22.41
CA TRP A 363 5.28 -4.90 22.15
C TRP A 363 4.10 -5.88 22.01
N SER A 364 3.04 -5.65 22.80
CA SER A 364 1.75 -6.33 22.73
C SER A 364 0.66 -5.35 23.15
N ASP A 365 -0.58 -5.61 22.77
CA ASP A 365 -1.76 -4.89 23.29
C ASP A 365 -2.17 -5.37 24.70
N GLY A 366 -1.49 -6.39 25.23
CA GLY A 366 -1.77 -6.99 26.54
C GLY A 366 -2.93 -8.01 26.52
N ILE A 367 -3.47 -8.33 25.35
CA ILE A 367 -4.59 -9.25 25.17
C ILE A 367 -4.17 -10.43 24.29
N VAL A 368 -3.49 -10.16 23.17
CA VAL A 368 -2.93 -11.19 22.28
C VAL A 368 -1.43 -10.92 22.13
N THR A 369 -0.62 -11.95 22.26
CA THR A 369 0.83 -11.84 22.01
C THR A 369 1.11 -12.01 20.51
N PRO A 370 1.93 -11.15 19.90
CA PRO A 370 2.33 -11.31 18.51
C PRO A 370 3.11 -12.60 18.27
N HIS A 371 2.99 -13.17 17.07
CA HIS A 371 3.82 -14.32 16.68
C HIS A 371 5.33 -13.98 16.77
N PRO A 372 6.20 -14.98 17.04
CA PRO A 372 7.65 -14.82 17.12
C PRO A 372 8.29 -13.93 16.03
N PRO A 373 8.00 -14.11 14.72
CA PRO A 373 8.61 -13.30 13.67
C PRO A 373 8.24 -11.83 13.74
N ILE A 374 7.03 -11.50 14.24
CA ILE A 374 6.58 -10.12 14.41
C ILE A 374 7.34 -9.46 15.56
N THR A 375 7.49 -10.17 16.69
CA THR A 375 8.27 -9.67 17.83
C THR A 375 9.75 -9.51 17.48
N ARG A 376 10.34 -10.43 16.71
CA ARG A 376 11.72 -10.32 16.22
C ARG A 376 11.90 -9.08 15.33
N ALA A 377 11.06 -8.94 14.31
CA ALA A 377 11.07 -7.78 13.40
C ALA A 377 10.95 -6.45 14.17
N LEU A 378 10.09 -6.40 15.19
CA LEU A 378 9.95 -5.22 16.04
C LEU A 378 11.24 -4.92 16.83
N ARG A 379 11.91 -5.93 17.38
CA ARG A 379 13.20 -5.77 18.09
C ARG A 379 14.30 -5.27 17.16
N GLU A 380 14.37 -5.78 15.93
CA GLU A 380 15.33 -5.35 14.91
C GLU A 380 15.14 -3.87 14.59
N VAL A 381 13.90 -3.43 14.34
CA VAL A 381 13.59 -2.00 14.09
C VAL A 381 13.95 -1.14 15.30
N VAL A 382 13.62 -1.57 16.53
CA VAL A 382 13.98 -0.83 17.75
C VAL A 382 15.50 -0.67 17.89
N LYS A 383 16.26 -1.73 17.60
CA LYS A 383 17.73 -1.67 17.62
C LYS A 383 18.24 -0.64 16.61
N SER A 384 17.70 -0.65 15.39
CA SER A 384 18.04 0.31 14.34
C SER A 384 17.71 1.76 14.69
N ILE A 385 16.56 2.00 15.32
CA ILE A 385 16.13 3.32 15.81
C ILE A 385 17.12 3.85 16.87
N LYS A 386 17.52 3.00 17.82
CA LYS A 386 18.51 3.38 18.86
C LYS A 386 19.88 3.70 18.25
N ILE A 387 20.34 2.89 17.28
CA ILE A 387 21.60 3.13 16.56
C ILE A 387 21.57 4.46 15.80
N ALA A 388 20.42 4.83 15.24
CA ALA A 388 20.21 6.12 14.57
C ALA A 388 20.17 7.33 15.52
N GLY A 389 20.34 7.13 16.84
CA GLY A 389 20.40 8.21 17.84
C GLY A 389 19.03 8.68 18.33
N HIS A 390 17.97 7.94 18.04
CA HIS A 390 16.63 8.21 18.56
C HIS A 390 16.41 7.58 19.93
N GLU A 391 15.54 8.20 20.70
CA GLU A 391 15.10 7.67 21.98
C GLU A 391 13.98 6.66 21.78
N VAL A 392 14.04 5.56 22.54
CA VAL A 392 13.01 4.53 22.53
C VAL A 392 12.52 4.31 23.94
N VAL A 393 11.21 4.36 24.12
CA VAL A 393 10.51 4.08 25.38
C VAL A 393 9.46 3.01 25.17
N ASP A 394 9.06 2.30 26.23
CA ASP A 394 7.96 1.34 26.13
C ASP A 394 6.61 2.05 26.15
N TRP A 395 5.70 1.60 25.30
CA TRP A 395 4.29 1.99 25.33
C TRP A 395 3.49 0.92 26.06
N VAL A 396 2.88 1.30 27.19
CA VAL A 396 1.95 0.42 27.91
C VAL A 396 0.53 0.71 27.41
N PRO A 397 -0.12 -0.23 26.69
CA PRO A 397 -1.48 -0.04 26.21
C PRO A 397 -2.48 0.03 27.37
N ASP A 398 -3.58 0.76 27.18
CA ASP A 398 -4.65 0.91 28.18
C ASP A 398 -6.04 0.79 27.53
N GLY A 399 -6.83 -0.18 28.01
CA GLY A 399 -8.23 -0.38 27.62
C GLY A 399 -8.45 -0.74 26.15
N HIS A 400 -7.58 -1.54 25.54
CA HIS A 400 -7.76 -1.99 24.14
C HIS A 400 -8.98 -2.94 23.99
N ASP A 401 -9.31 -3.69 25.04
CA ASP A 401 -10.52 -4.52 25.15
C ASP A 401 -11.80 -3.67 25.22
N GLU A 402 -11.79 -2.62 26.05
CA GLU A 402 -12.86 -1.62 26.11
C GLU A 402 -13.05 -0.97 24.74
N CYS A 403 -11.97 -0.55 24.10
CA CYS A 403 -12.01 0.01 22.75
C CYS A 403 -12.64 -0.97 21.77
N TRP A 404 -12.20 -2.23 21.77
CA TRP A 404 -12.72 -3.24 20.85
C TRP A 404 -14.22 -3.47 21.04
N ASN A 405 -14.71 -3.50 22.28
CA ASN A 405 -16.14 -3.61 22.56
C ASN A 405 -16.95 -2.42 22.00
N ILE A 406 -16.45 -1.20 22.17
CA ILE A 406 -17.09 0.01 21.62
C ILE A 406 -17.05 -0.01 20.09
N THR A 407 -15.89 -0.36 19.50
CA THR A 407 -15.67 -0.42 18.05
C THR A 407 -16.63 -1.38 17.37
N GLN A 408 -16.76 -2.61 17.89
CA GLN A 408 -17.65 -3.63 17.32
C GLN A 408 -19.11 -3.17 17.29
N ALA A 409 -19.58 -2.55 18.37
CA ALA A 409 -20.94 -2.01 18.44
C ALA A 409 -21.16 -0.84 17.48
N LEU A 410 -20.13 0.01 17.27
CA LEU A 410 -20.22 1.14 16.35
C LEU A 410 -20.09 0.74 14.88
N PHE A 411 -19.43 -0.36 14.53
CA PHE A 411 -19.37 -0.82 13.13
C PHE A 411 -20.75 -1.18 12.57
N PHE A 412 -21.66 -1.64 13.42
CA PHE A 412 -23.01 -2.05 13.06
C PHE A 412 -24.04 -1.37 13.99
N GLU A 413 -24.20 -0.05 13.86
CA GLU A 413 -25.08 0.75 14.73
C GLU A 413 -26.55 0.29 14.71
N ASP A 414 -26.98 -0.36 13.63
CA ASP A 414 -28.32 -0.93 13.46
C ASP A 414 -28.44 -2.40 13.88
N GLY A 415 -27.38 -2.99 14.45
CA GLY A 415 -27.31 -4.39 14.82
C GLY A 415 -27.20 -5.37 13.65
N GLY A 416 -26.70 -4.92 12.49
CA GLY A 416 -26.51 -5.77 11.31
C GLY A 416 -27.76 -5.93 10.45
N ARG A 417 -28.81 -5.14 10.68
CA ARG A 417 -30.07 -5.23 9.91
C ARG A 417 -29.91 -4.83 8.45
N ALA A 418 -29.04 -3.85 8.17
CA ALA A 418 -28.70 -3.46 6.81
C ALA A 418 -28.03 -4.63 6.07
N GLU A 419 -27.12 -5.35 6.73
CA GLU A 419 -26.46 -6.54 6.19
C GLU A 419 -27.47 -7.64 5.88
N ASP A 420 -28.35 -7.96 6.83
CA ASP A 420 -29.43 -8.95 6.64
C ASP A 420 -30.30 -8.63 5.43
N ARG A 421 -30.74 -7.37 5.34
CA ARG A 421 -31.62 -6.92 4.27
C ARG A 421 -30.93 -7.04 2.92
N VAL A 422 -29.70 -6.54 2.78
CA VAL A 422 -28.99 -6.53 1.49
C VAL A 422 -28.62 -7.96 1.05
N ASN A 423 -28.19 -8.81 1.98
CA ASN A 423 -27.92 -10.21 1.68
C ASN A 423 -29.20 -10.97 1.26
N ALA A 424 -30.32 -10.74 1.95
CA ALA A 424 -31.62 -11.32 1.56
C ALA A 424 -32.12 -10.81 0.20
N GLU A 425 -31.94 -9.52 -0.11
CA GLU A 425 -32.25 -8.95 -1.42
C GLU A 425 -31.41 -9.58 -2.54
N GLY A 426 -30.15 -9.93 -2.23
CA GLY A 426 -29.22 -10.60 -3.13
C GLY A 426 -29.47 -12.10 -3.26
N GLY A 427 -30.21 -12.72 -2.33
CA GLY A 427 -30.32 -14.17 -2.21
C GLY A 427 -28.98 -14.82 -1.90
N GLU A 428 -28.17 -14.20 -1.04
CA GLU A 428 -26.87 -14.71 -0.65
C GLU A 428 -26.79 -14.94 0.86
N ASP A 429 -26.08 -15.99 1.26
CA ASP A 429 -25.81 -16.26 2.67
C ASP A 429 -24.59 -15.46 3.15
N MET A 430 -24.53 -15.17 4.45
CA MET A 430 -23.33 -14.63 5.07
C MET A 430 -22.22 -15.69 5.03
N LEU A 431 -21.03 -15.29 4.58
CA LEU A 431 -19.84 -16.11 4.72
C LEU A 431 -19.44 -16.24 6.20
N PRO A 432 -18.72 -17.31 6.61
CA PRO A 432 -18.45 -17.59 8.02
C PRO A 432 -17.81 -16.44 8.81
N LEU A 433 -16.91 -15.66 8.20
CA LEU A 433 -16.31 -14.50 8.86
C LEU A 433 -17.31 -13.33 9.02
N THR A 434 -18.20 -13.14 8.05
CA THR A 434 -19.29 -12.15 8.12
C THR A 434 -20.29 -12.53 9.20
N GLU A 435 -20.69 -13.80 9.24
CA GLU A 435 -21.57 -14.34 10.28
C GLU A 435 -20.94 -14.21 11.67
N TRP A 436 -19.66 -14.59 11.82
CA TRP A 436 -18.91 -14.41 13.07
C TRP A 436 -18.91 -12.95 13.55
N LEU A 437 -18.69 -12.00 12.64
CA LEU A 437 -18.60 -10.59 12.97
C LEU A 437 -19.95 -9.97 13.32
N VAL A 438 -21.03 -10.38 12.64
CA VAL A 438 -22.35 -9.74 12.71
C VAL A 438 -23.32 -10.48 13.62
N LYS A 439 -23.33 -11.82 13.59
CA LYS A 439 -24.31 -12.68 14.28
C LYS A 439 -23.78 -13.25 15.59
N ASP A 440 -22.55 -13.75 15.57
CA ASP A 440 -21.95 -14.36 16.77
C ASP A 440 -21.41 -13.31 17.75
N ASN A 441 -21.37 -12.05 17.33
CA ASN A 441 -20.79 -10.96 18.10
C ASN A 441 -21.81 -10.35 19.10
N PRO A 442 -21.63 -10.53 20.41
CA PRO A 442 -22.57 -10.01 21.41
C PRO A 442 -22.59 -8.48 21.50
N ASN A 443 -21.62 -7.77 20.90
CA ASN A 443 -21.58 -6.32 20.84
C ASN A 443 -22.38 -5.75 19.66
N VAL A 444 -22.70 -6.56 18.64
CA VAL A 444 -23.51 -6.14 17.50
C VAL A 444 -24.99 -6.26 17.86
N LYS A 445 -25.58 -5.13 18.24
CA LYS A 445 -26.97 -5.04 18.69
C LYS A 445 -27.62 -3.78 18.14
N TYR A 446 -28.90 -3.87 17.86
CA TYR A 446 -29.69 -2.69 17.46
C TYR A 446 -29.63 -1.62 18.56
N GLN A 447 -29.22 -0.42 18.19
CA GLN A 447 -29.16 0.73 19.09
C GLN A 447 -30.37 1.64 18.85
N SER A 448 -31.06 2.05 19.92
CA SER A 448 -31.92 3.24 19.84
C SER A 448 -31.04 4.49 19.62
N ILE A 449 -31.62 5.60 19.17
CA ILE A 449 -30.90 6.87 19.04
C ILE A 449 -30.23 7.26 20.37
N GLU A 450 -30.93 7.08 21.49
CA GLU A 450 -30.39 7.37 22.82
C GLU A 450 -29.17 6.49 23.16
N SER A 451 -29.29 5.17 22.95
CA SER A 451 -28.19 4.23 23.22
C SER A 451 -26.99 4.49 22.31
N LEU A 452 -27.24 4.81 21.04
CA LEU A 452 -26.20 5.17 20.08
C LEU A 452 -25.48 6.47 20.50
N CYS A 453 -26.22 7.50 20.92
CA CYS A 453 -25.64 8.72 21.47
C CYS A 453 -24.78 8.42 22.71
N ALA A 454 -25.25 7.59 23.63
CA ALA A 454 -24.48 7.17 24.79
C ALA A 454 -23.20 6.40 24.41
N LEU A 455 -23.27 5.55 23.38
CA LEU A 455 -22.11 4.83 22.84
C LEU A 455 -21.07 5.77 22.21
N LYS A 456 -21.52 6.79 21.48
CA LYS A 456 -20.65 7.87 20.94
C LYS A 456 -20.02 8.71 22.07
N VAL A 457 -20.73 8.95 23.17
CA VAL A 457 -20.12 9.58 24.36
C VAL A 457 -19.04 8.69 24.98
N ARG A 458 -19.24 7.37 25.06
CA ARG A 458 -18.20 6.43 25.53
C ARG A 458 -16.97 6.45 24.63
N ARG A 459 -17.19 6.43 23.31
CA ARG A 459 -16.13 6.60 22.29
C ARG A 459 -15.29 7.86 22.55
N ASP A 460 -15.94 9.00 22.74
CA ASP A 460 -15.25 10.27 22.91
C ASP A 460 -14.50 10.35 24.25
N ARG A 461 -15.05 9.75 25.31
CA ARG A 461 -14.35 9.59 26.59
C ARG A 461 -13.10 8.73 26.44
N TYR A 462 -13.19 7.63 25.68
CA TYR A 462 -12.05 6.77 25.39
C TYR A 462 -10.95 7.52 24.63
N ARG A 463 -11.31 8.27 23.57
CA ARG A 463 -10.37 9.13 22.82
C ARG A 463 -9.67 10.13 23.73
N LEU A 464 -10.41 10.79 24.63
CA LEU A 464 -9.84 11.74 25.58
C LEU A 464 -8.90 11.06 26.58
N LYS A 465 -9.27 9.88 27.09
CA LYS A 465 -8.42 9.07 27.98
C LYS A 465 -7.10 8.72 27.30
N TYR A 466 -7.15 8.24 26.06
CA TYR A 466 -5.96 7.83 25.32
C TYR A 466 -5.05 9.01 24.93
N ASN A 467 -5.63 10.17 24.60
CA ASN A 467 -4.86 11.39 24.40
C ASN A 467 -4.11 11.81 25.69
N LYS A 468 -4.75 11.71 26.86
CA LYS A 468 -4.06 11.96 28.14
C LYS A 468 -2.93 10.97 28.37
N LEU A 469 -3.11 9.70 28.03
CA LEU A 469 -2.05 8.69 28.09
C LEU A 469 -0.87 9.09 27.18
N TRP A 470 -1.12 9.50 25.94
CA TRP A 470 -0.07 10.00 25.04
C TRP A 470 0.70 11.17 25.66
N LEU A 471 -0.01 12.20 26.13
CA LEU A 471 0.61 13.38 26.72
C LEU A 471 1.40 13.05 28.01
N SER A 472 0.98 12.03 28.76
CA SER A 472 1.68 11.62 29.98
C SER A 472 3.09 11.09 29.74
N THR A 473 3.42 10.67 28.51
CA THR A 473 4.78 10.23 28.15
C THR A 473 5.81 11.37 28.19
N GLY A 474 5.35 12.62 28.21
CA GLY A 474 6.18 13.82 28.39
C GLY A 474 6.12 14.42 29.78
N LYS A 475 5.60 13.70 30.79
CA LYS A 475 5.43 14.26 32.15
C LYS A 475 6.76 14.64 32.82
N ASP A 476 7.85 13.93 32.49
CA ASP A 476 9.14 14.07 33.15
C ASP A 476 10.05 15.10 32.44
N ASP A 477 9.91 15.26 31.12
CA ASP A 477 10.79 16.08 30.27
C ASP A 477 10.05 17.14 29.41
N GLY A 478 8.72 17.19 29.49
CA GLY A 478 7.89 18.07 28.67
C GLY A 478 7.76 17.67 27.20
N HIS A 479 8.31 16.50 26.80
CA HIS A 479 8.30 16.01 25.42
C HIS A 479 7.58 14.66 25.35
N PRO A 480 6.26 14.68 25.05
CA PRO A 480 5.54 13.46 24.72
C PRO A 480 6.16 12.74 23.53
N VAL A 481 5.98 11.42 23.45
CA VAL A 481 6.48 10.60 22.34
C VAL A 481 5.99 11.15 21.00
N ASP A 482 6.86 11.09 19.98
CA ASP A 482 6.58 11.59 18.63
C ASP A 482 5.80 10.57 17.79
N ALA A 483 5.99 9.26 18.05
CA ALA A 483 5.24 8.18 17.43
C ALA A 483 5.21 6.91 18.28
N ILE A 484 4.29 5.99 17.97
CA ILE A 484 4.26 4.62 18.48
C ILE A 484 4.58 3.65 17.33
N LEU A 485 5.57 2.78 17.56
CA LEU A 485 5.88 1.61 16.75
C LEU A 485 5.20 0.38 17.36
N LEU A 486 4.51 -0.43 16.55
CA LEU A 486 3.76 -1.59 17.03
C LEU A 486 3.57 -2.69 15.95
N PRO A 487 3.08 -3.88 16.30
CA PRO A 487 2.66 -4.88 15.31
C PRO A 487 1.55 -4.38 14.39
N ALA A 488 1.66 -4.65 13.08
CA ALA A 488 0.57 -4.34 12.12
C ALA A 488 -0.57 -5.36 12.14
N ALA A 489 -0.32 -6.53 12.74
CA ALA A 489 -1.20 -7.67 12.87
C ALA A 489 -0.73 -8.50 14.08
N PRO A 490 -1.59 -9.35 14.68
CA PRO A 490 -1.21 -10.23 15.78
C PRO A 490 -0.27 -11.38 15.35
N GLY A 491 -0.02 -11.54 14.05
CA GLY A 491 0.77 -12.65 13.54
C GLY A 491 1.05 -12.56 12.05
N CYS A 492 1.68 -13.59 11.51
CA CYS A 492 1.74 -13.80 10.06
C CYS A 492 0.33 -14.02 9.50
N PRO A 493 0.10 -13.79 8.19
CA PRO A 493 -1.11 -14.21 7.48
C PRO A 493 -1.63 -15.57 7.94
N PRO A 494 -2.84 -15.62 8.51
CA PRO A 494 -3.42 -16.89 8.91
C PRO A 494 -3.93 -17.67 7.69
N PRO A 495 -4.17 -18.98 7.83
CA PRO A 495 -4.97 -19.73 6.88
C PRO A 495 -6.35 -19.10 6.69
N HIS A 496 -6.93 -19.24 5.50
CA HIS A 496 -8.25 -18.68 5.18
C HIS A 496 -9.32 -19.05 6.23
N GLY A 497 -10.19 -18.10 6.56
CA GLY A 497 -11.28 -18.21 7.53
C GLY A 497 -10.91 -17.86 8.98
N ASN A 498 -9.69 -17.40 9.24
CA ASN A 498 -9.16 -17.26 10.62
C ASN A 498 -8.78 -15.83 11.03
N SER A 499 -9.07 -14.82 10.22
CA SER A 499 -8.72 -13.40 10.50
C SER A 499 -9.65 -12.74 11.56
N LYS A 500 -9.63 -13.25 12.80
CA LYS A 500 -10.59 -12.94 13.87
C LYS A 500 -10.11 -11.95 14.95
N TYR A 501 -8.90 -11.39 14.85
CA TYR A 501 -8.37 -10.45 15.84
C TYR A 501 -7.86 -9.15 15.19
N TRP A 502 -8.53 -8.02 15.49
CA TRP A 502 -8.35 -6.76 14.75
C TRP A 502 -7.77 -5.62 15.60
N SER A 503 -7.60 -5.82 16.92
CA SER A 503 -7.31 -4.74 17.87
C SER A 503 -6.02 -3.97 17.57
N TYR A 504 -4.99 -4.65 17.07
CA TYR A 504 -3.72 -4.03 16.63
C TYR A 504 -3.91 -2.92 15.60
N THR A 505 -4.98 -2.96 14.81
CA THR A 505 -5.28 -1.95 13.79
C THR A 505 -6.49 -1.10 14.11
N SER A 506 -7.57 -1.70 14.64
CA SER A 506 -8.88 -1.05 14.80
C SER A 506 -8.88 0.03 15.89
N GLN A 507 -8.06 -0.15 16.92
CA GLN A 507 -7.77 0.85 17.95
C GLN A 507 -7.42 2.22 17.35
N TRP A 508 -6.61 2.23 16.30
CA TRP A 508 -6.14 3.47 15.68
C TRP A 508 -7.16 4.11 14.75
N ASN A 509 -8.16 3.35 14.29
CA ASN A 509 -9.35 3.91 13.66
C ASN A 509 -10.26 4.55 14.70
N MET A 510 -10.45 3.89 15.85
CA MET A 510 -11.20 4.45 16.98
C MET A 510 -10.64 5.81 17.39
N LEU A 511 -9.32 5.92 17.48
CA LEU A 511 -8.63 7.15 17.84
C LEU A 511 -8.52 8.17 16.69
N GLU A 512 -8.80 7.75 15.45
CA GLU A 512 -8.63 8.53 14.22
C GLU A 512 -7.18 8.92 13.92
N TYR A 513 -6.21 8.17 14.47
CA TYR A 513 -4.79 8.45 14.30
C TYR A 513 -4.31 7.88 12.96
N PRO A 514 -3.53 8.63 12.16
CA PRO A 514 -2.92 8.08 10.96
C PRO A 514 -1.97 6.91 11.27
N GLY A 515 -1.66 6.11 10.26
CA GLY A 515 -0.69 5.03 10.43
C GLY A 515 -0.20 4.44 9.13
N ALA A 516 1.02 3.92 9.15
CA ALA A 516 1.68 3.28 8.04
C ALA A 516 2.06 1.84 8.40
N ALA A 517 1.84 0.91 7.48
CA ALA A 517 2.43 -0.43 7.52
C ALA A 517 3.52 -0.49 6.44
N PHE A 518 4.65 -1.13 6.76
CA PHE A 518 5.81 -1.21 5.87
C PHE A 518 6.61 -2.49 6.13
N PRO A 519 7.26 -3.03 5.08
CA PRO A 519 8.06 -4.23 5.22
C PRO A 519 9.40 -4.00 5.90
N VAL A 520 9.83 -4.94 6.75
CA VAL A 520 11.13 -4.84 7.46
C VAL A 520 11.94 -6.14 7.49
N SER A 521 11.31 -7.31 7.40
CA SER A 521 12.00 -8.60 7.49
C SER A 521 11.19 -9.71 6.81
N VAL A 522 11.71 -10.94 6.82
CA VAL A 522 11.09 -12.16 6.31
C VAL A 522 11.10 -13.22 7.42
N VAL A 523 10.08 -14.08 7.47
CA VAL A 523 10.06 -15.23 8.39
C VAL A 523 11.24 -16.16 8.08
N ASP A 524 11.98 -16.52 9.13
CA ASP A 524 13.03 -17.53 9.12
C ASP A 524 12.60 -18.70 10.00
N PRO A 525 12.23 -19.86 9.44
CA PRO A 525 11.77 -21.00 10.24
C PRO A 525 12.79 -21.55 11.25
N GLU A 526 14.08 -21.29 11.07
CA GLU A 526 15.14 -21.73 11.99
C GLU A 526 15.21 -20.83 13.23
N ILE A 527 14.87 -19.55 13.09
CA ILE A 527 14.92 -18.54 14.16
C ILE A 527 13.54 -18.33 14.78
N ASP A 528 12.52 -18.24 13.94
CA ASP A 528 11.13 -17.96 14.29
C ASP A 528 10.38 -19.26 14.63
N VAL A 529 10.95 -20.07 15.52
CA VAL A 529 10.30 -21.33 15.92
C VAL A 529 9.05 -21.04 16.75
N LYS A 530 8.04 -21.90 16.59
CA LYS A 530 6.83 -21.84 17.43
C LYS A 530 7.20 -22.16 18.88
N ASP A 531 6.83 -21.30 19.81
CA ASP A 531 7.06 -21.53 21.23
C ASP A 531 6.07 -22.56 21.77
N THR A 532 6.52 -23.79 21.95
CA THR A 532 5.69 -24.88 22.50
C THR A 532 5.48 -24.79 24.00
N THR A 533 6.18 -23.88 24.68
CA THR A 533 6.08 -23.64 26.12
C THR A 533 5.23 -22.43 26.47
N TYR A 534 4.77 -21.69 25.46
CA TYR A 534 3.94 -20.50 25.64
C TYR A 534 2.63 -20.84 26.37
N LEU A 535 2.30 -20.05 27.39
CA LEU A 535 1.05 -20.14 28.15
C LEU A 535 0.12 -18.99 27.71
N PRO A 536 -0.94 -19.28 26.93
CA PRO A 536 -1.84 -18.25 26.46
C PRO A 536 -2.55 -17.52 27.59
N MET A 537 -2.70 -16.20 27.44
CA MET A 537 -3.35 -15.34 28.45
C MET A 537 -4.87 -15.50 28.46
N ASN A 538 -5.46 -15.88 27.33
CA ASN A 538 -6.90 -16.08 27.13
C ASN A 538 -7.15 -16.89 25.83
N ASP A 539 -8.41 -17.15 25.51
CA ASP A 539 -8.80 -17.95 24.34
C ASP A 539 -8.44 -17.30 22.99
N GLN A 540 -8.48 -15.96 22.90
CA GLN A 540 -8.12 -15.24 21.66
C GLN A 540 -6.61 -15.32 21.42
N ASP A 541 -5.83 -15.20 22.48
CA ASP A 541 -4.38 -15.36 22.45
C ASP A 541 -3.98 -16.79 22.08
N LYS A 542 -4.66 -17.79 22.68
CA LYS A 542 -4.46 -19.19 22.31
C LYS A 542 -4.79 -19.44 20.84
N PHE A 543 -5.93 -18.94 20.38
CA PHE A 543 -6.34 -19.04 18.98
C PHE A 543 -5.27 -18.44 18.06
N ASN A 544 -4.80 -17.22 18.33
CA ASN A 544 -3.76 -16.59 17.53
C ASN A 544 -2.45 -17.40 17.54
N HIS A 545 -1.97 -17.79 18.73
CA HIS A 545 -0.75 -18.56 18.88
C HIS A 545 -0.79 -19.89 18.11
N ASP A 546 -1.94 -20.57 18.12
CA ASP A 546 -2.11 -21.86 17.46
C ASP A 546 -2.07 -21.76 15.93
N LEU A 547 -2.46 -20.62 15.35
CA LEU A 547 -2.38 -20.38 13.91
C LEU A 547 -0.95 -20.32 13.37
N TYR A 548 0.05 -20.08 14.23
CA TYR A 548 1.42 -19.97 13.77
C TYR A 548 2.02 -21.32 13.38
N SER A 549 2.58 -21.38 12.17
CA SER A 549 3.38 -22.49 11.66
C SER A 549 4.58 -21.91 10.89
N PRO A 550 5.83 -22.11 11.36
CA PRO A 550 7.01 -21.53 10.72
C PRO A 550 7.13 -21.86 9.24
N GLU A 551 6.85 -23.11 8.86
CA GLU A 551 6.96 -23.57 7.47
C GLU A 551 5.88 -22.98 6.55
N GLN A 552 4.64 -22.90 7.03
CA GLN A 552 3.57 -22.27 6.23
C GLN A 552 3.79 -20.78 6.11
N ALA A 553 4.40 -20.15 7.12
CA ALA A 553 4.70 -18.75 7.14
C ALA A 553 5.94 -18.37 6.29
N ARG A 554 6.56 -19.26 5.50
CA ARG A 554 7.66 -18.89 4.59
C ARG A 554 7.19 -18.82 3.11
N PRO A 555 7.58 -17.80 2.31
CA PRO A 555 8.20 -16.54 2.70
C PRO A 555 7.12 -15.50 3.02
N THR A 556 6.69 -15.44 4.27
CA THR A 556 5.84 -14.35 4.74
C THR A 556 6.71 -13.23 5.29
N PHE A 557 6.28 -12.00 5.10
CA PHE A 557 6.98 -10.83 5.61
C PHE A 557 6.33 -10.46 6.96
N PRO A 558 7.00 -10.63 8.12
CA PRO A 558 6.52 -10.06 9.37
C PRO A 558 6.65 -8.54 9.32
N LEU A 559 5.52 -7.82 9.36
CA LEU A 559 5.52 -6.36 9.25
C LEU A 559 5.13 -5.66 10.55
N PRO A 560 5.96 -4.75 11.07
CA PRO A 560 5.54 -3.74 12.01
C PRO A 560 4.69 -2.66 11.29
N ALA A 561 3.80 -2.03 12.05
CA ALA A 561 3.13 -0.79 11.70
C ALA A 561 3.62 0.34 12.61
N ILE A 562 3.61 1.56 12.08
CA ILE A 562 3.83 2.77 12.86
C ILE A 562 2.55 3.57 12.86
N HIS A 563 2.18 4.03 14.05
CA HIS A 563 1.12 4.98 14.29
C HIS A 563 1.71 6.18 15.00
N ALA A 564 1.76 7.34 14.36
CA ALA A 564 2.15 8.57 15.04
C ALA A 564 0.93 9.42 15.37
N HIS A 565 0.98 10.06 16.53
CA HIS A 565 0.01 11.03 16.96
C HIS A 565 0.71 12.38 17.06
N GLN A 566 0.01 13.41 16.59
CA GLN A 566 0.18 14.83 16.90
C GLN A 566 1.62 15.29 17.24
N LEU A 567 2.36 15.77 16.24
CA LEU A 567 3.46 16.68 16.53
C LEU A 567 2.90 18.04 16.97
N ARG A 568 3.52 18.55 18.04
CA ARG A 568 3.49 19.90 18.63
C ARG A 568 2.51 20.90 17.95
N ALA A 569 1.52 21.37 18.72
CA ALA A 569 0.55 22.46 18.46
C ALA A 569 -0.94 22.10 18.23
N GLY A 570 -1.43 20.98 18.76
CA GLY A 570 -2.87 20.88 19.09
C GLY A 570 -3.83 20.59 17.93
N ARG A 571 -3.39 19.94 16.85
CA ARG A 571 -4.30 19.54 15.75
C ARG A 571 -4.14 18.06 15.39
N GLN A 572 -5.24 17.30 15.43
CA GLN A 572 -5.42 16.13 14.56
C GLN A 572 -5.13 16.59 13.13
N LEU A 573 -4.50 15.78 12.25
CA LEU A 573 -4.22 16.04 10.80
C LEU A 573 -2.73 16.25 10.36
N ASP A 574 -1.71 15.84 11.14
CA ASP A 574 -0.31 15.85 10.65
C ASP A 574 0.13 14.52 10.01
N ASP A 575 -0.50 14.19 8.88
CA ASP A 575 -0.20 12.98 8.10
C ASP A 575 1.20 13.00 7.47
N ALA A 576 1.71 14.19 7.12
CA ALA A 576 3.03 14.34 6.51
C ALA A 576 4.14 14.01 7.50
N VAL A 577 3.97 14.43 8.75
CA VAL A 577 4.84 14.05 9.86
C VAL A 577 4.83 12.55 10.07
N ASN A 578 3.63 11.96 10.13
CA ASN A 578 3.45 10.54 10.32
C ASN A 578 4.16 9.72 9.26
N LEU A 579 3.95 10.09 8.00
CA LEU A 579 4.60 9.43 6.90
C LEU A 579 6.11 9.62 7.02
N ALA A 580 6.61 10.84 7.24
CA ALA A 580 8.03 11.14 7.41
C ALA A 580 8.71 10.36 8.55
N ILE A 581 8.05 10.24 9.71
CA ILE A 581 8.56 9.42 10.82
C ILE A 581 8.61 7.94 10.40
N GLY A 582 7.56 7.43 9.75
CA GLY A 582 7.57 6.11 9.13
C GLY A 582 8.71 5.91 8.13
N MET A 583 9.02 6.93 7.33
CA MET A 583 10.14 6.92 6.40
C MET A 583 11.49 6.76 7.10
N LEU A 584 11.69 7.48 8.20
CA LEU A 584 12.93 7.43 8.96
C LEU A 584 13.17 6.03 9.54
N MET A 585 12.11 5.39 10.04
CA MET A 585 12.22 4.04 10.61
C MET A 585 12.53 2.98 9.55
N VAL A 586 11.96 3.09 8.35
CA VAL A 586 12.33 2.23 7.20
C VAL A 586 13.82 2.39 6.85
N LEU A 587 14.30 3.65 6.76
CA LEU A 587 15.71 3.92 6.45
C LEU A 587 16.66 3.41 7.55
N ALA A 588 16.28 3.52 8.82
CA ALA A 588 17.04 2.98 9.93
C ALA A 588 17.13 1.45 9.83
N ALA A 589 16.01 0.76 9.55
CA ALA A 589 15.98 -0.69 9.38
C ALA A 589 16.86 -1.15 8.20
N VAL A 590 16.76 -0.50 7.03
CA VAL A 590 17.58 -0.84 5.85
C VAL A 590 19.09 -0.62 6.09
N LYS A 591 19.48 0.43 6.83
CA LYS A 591 20.90 0.66 7.18
C LYS A 591 21.46 -0.45 8.08
N PHE A 592 20.63 -1.09 8.90
CA PHE A 592 21.06 -2.16 9.79
C PHE A 592 21.40 -3.45 9.03
N ASP A 593 20.60 -3.82 8.03
CA ASP A 593 20.89 -4.97 7.15
C ASP A 593 22.22 -4.80 6.39
N ALA A 594 22.48 -3.61 5.86
CA ALA A 594 23.74 -3.29 5.18
C ALA A 594 24.98 -3.44 6.10
N LEU A 595 24.83 -3.17 7.40
CA LEU A 595 25.89 -3.31 8.41
C LEU A 595 26.11 -4.77 8.86
N HIS A 596 25.10 -5.64 8.76
CA HIS A 596 25.25 -7.08 9.06
C HIS A 596 25.86 -7.87 7.89
N ILE A 597 25.62 -7.46 6.64
CA ILE A 597 26.25 -8.07 5.45
C ILE A 597 27.79 -7.98 5.50
N HIS A 598 28.36 -6.96 6.17
CA HIS A 598 29.81 -6.85 6.36
C HIS A 598 30.40 -7.72 7.48
N ARG A 599 29.57 -8.47 8.23
CA ARG A 599 30.01 -9.45 9.23
C ARG A 599 29.66 -10.89 8.80
N GLY A 600 30.19 -11.33 7.66
CA GLY A 600 30.61 -12.72 7.46
C GLY A 600 29.60 -13.84 7.20
N ASP A 601 28.28 -13.64 7.31
CA ASP A 601 27.30 -14.73 7.07
C ASP A 601 26.48 -14.50 5.79
N ALA A 602 27.06 -14.84 4.65
CA ALA A 602 26.37 -14.90 3.37
C ALA A 602 25.58 -16.22 3.23
N LYS A 603 24.41 -16.30 3.86
CA LYS A 603 23.36 -17.25 3.47
C LYS A 603 22.04 -16.49 3.33
N GLU A 604 21.60 -16.33 2.08
CA GLU A 604 20.30 -15.80 1.65
C GLU A 604 19.77 -14.56 2.41
N THR A 605 20.53 -13.46 2.41
CA THR A 605 19.99 -12.15 2.78
C THR A 605 19.25 -11.55 1.59
N VAL A 606 17.92 -11.43 1.67
CA VAL A 606 17.09 -10.72 0.68
C VAL A 606 17.32 -9.23 0.85
N LEU A 607 18.28 -8.68 0.10
CA LEU A 607 18.43 -7.25 -0.08
C LEU A 607 17.11 -6.65 -0.61
N PHE A 608 16.57 -5.64 0.08
CA PHE A 608 15.63 -4.66 -0.50
C PHE A 608 16.35 -3.73 -1.51
N ALA A 609 17.14 -4.34 -2.40
CA ALA A 609 17.75 -3.75 -3.57
C ALA A 609 17.89 -4.85 -4.63
N ARG A 610 17.00 -4.80 -5.64
CA ARG A 610 17.12 -5.33 -7.01
C ARG A 610 17.79 -6.72 -7.20
N PRO A 611 17.10 -7.73 -7.74
CA PRO A 611 17.79 -8.73 -8.55
C PRO A 611 18.09 -8.10 -9.92
N ARG A 612 19.34 -7.70 -10.17
CA ARG A 612 19.80 -7.47 -11.55
C ARG A 612 20.02 -8.83 -12.20
N ASN A 613 19.35 -9.06 -13.33
CA ASN A 613 19.56 -10.20 -14.21
C ASN A 613 21.05 -10.33 -14.59
N LEU A 614 21.73 -11.33 -14.03
CA LEU A 614 22.95 -11.87 -14.62
C LEU A 614 22.53 -13.11 -15.41
N GLY A 615 22.58 -12.99 -16.75
CA GLY A 615 22.39 -14.12 -17.64
C GLY A 615 23.40 -15.22 -17.31
N ALA A 616 22.90 -16.44 -17.12
CA ALA A 616 23.71 -17.62 -16.85
C ALA A 616 24.67 -17.88 -18.02
N ALA A 617 25.97 -17.74 -17.78
CA ALA A 617 27.01 -18.37 -18.59
C ALA A 617 27.31 -19.73 -17.97
N VAL A 618 26.90 -20.80 -18.66
CA VAL A 618 27.23 -22.18 -18.33
C VAL A 618 28.75 -22.39 -18.53
N LEU A 619 29.48 -22.69 -17.46
CA LEU A 619 30.87 -23.15 -17.54
C LEU A 619 30.92 -24.66 -17.34
N GLY A 620 31.22 -25.39 -18.42
CA GLY A 620 31.69 -26.78 -18.35
C GLY A 620 33.17 -26.84 -17.94
N PRO A 621 33.67 -27.99 -17.45
CA PRO A 621 35.02 -28.10 -16.94
C PRO A 621 36.03 -28.17 -18.10
N VAL A 622 37.11 -27.40 -18.00
CA VAL A 622 38.31 -27.61 -18.83
C VAL A 622 39.49 -27.86 -17.90
N GLU A 623 39.99 -29.09 -17.94
CA GLU A 623 41.26 -29.49 -17.34
C GLU A 623 42.45 -28.93 -18.13
N GLY A 624 43.54 -28.64 -17.40
CA GLY A 624 44.90 -28.75 -17.92
C GLY A 624 45.46 -27.55 -18.70
N LEU A 625 46.33 -26.78 -18.04
CA LEU A 625 47.74 -26.53 -18.43
C LEU A 625 48.26 -25.29 -17.69
N GLY A 626 49.41 -25.47 -17.03
CA GLY A 626 50.10 -24.41 -16.31
C GLY A 626 50.72 -23.37 -17.24
N GLY A 627 50.93 -22.18 -16.70
CA GLY A 627 51.63 -21.10 -17.37
C GLY A 627 50.87 -19.78 -17.21
N ASN A 628 51.50 -18.85 -16.50
CA ASN A 628 51.03 -17.48 -16.30
C ASN A 628 51.02 -16.73 -17.65
N PRO A 629 49.90 -16.13 -18.11
CA PRO A 629 49.96 -15.16 -19.20
C PRO A 629 49.45 -13.79 -18.74
N ALA A 630 50.28 -12.78 -19.04
CA ALA A 630 49.95 -11.37 -18.98
C ALA A 630 48.63 -11.08 -19.74
N LEU A 631 47.78 -10.26 -19.12
CA LEU A 631 46.52 -9.80 -19.71
C LEU A 631 46.82 -8.70 -20.75
N VAL A 632 46.54 -8.99 -22.02
CA VAL A 632 46.46 -7.98 -23.08
C VAL A 632 45.03 -7.43 -23.08
N VAL A 633 44.88 -6.13 -22.79
CA VAL A 633 43.59 -5.43 -22.82
C VAL A 633 43.31 -4.95 -24.24
N GLY A 634 42.26 -5.50 -24.87
CA GLY A 634 41.66 -4.95 -26.08
C GLY A 634 40.43 -4.11 -25.74
N GLU A 635 40.32 -2.93 -26.35
CA GLU A 635 39.32 -1.88 -26.10
C GLU A 635 37.86 -2.38 -26.18
N ARG A 636 37.13 -2.19 -25.08
CA ARG A 636 35.70 -1.83 -25.00
C ARG A 636 35.31 -1.63 -23.52
N ALA A 637 35.46 -0.42 -23.01
CA ALA A 637 35.04 -0.06 -21.66
C ALA A 637 34.44 1.35 -21.64
N LEU A 638 33.10 1.43 -21.57
CA LEU A 638 32.37 2.68 -21.33
C LEU A 638 31.26 2.56 -20.27
N ASP A 639 31.17 1.44 -19.54
CA ASP A 639 30.09 1.22 -18.56
C ASP A 639 30.57 0.79 -17.15
N GLN A 640 31.89 0.79 -16.90
CA GLN A 640 32.48 0.41 -15.60
C GLN A 640 32.84 1.60 -14.69
N ARG A 641 32.66 2.85 -15.14
CA ARG A 641 33.08 4.04 -14.37
C ARG A 641 32.19 4.33 -13.16
N ALA A 642 30.89 4.01 -13.19
CA ALA A 642 30.00 4.28 -12.06
C ALA A 642 30.23 3.35 -10.85
N GLU A 643 30.57 2.08 -11.09
CA GLU A 643 30.90 1.13 -10.02
C GLU A 643 32.27 1.43 -9.39
N ALA A 644 33.27 1.80 -10.21
CA ALA A 644 34.58 2.20 -9.71
C ALA A 644 34.53 3.45 -8.82
N VAL A 645 33.67 4.43 -9.16
CA VAL A 645 33.51 5.67 -8.37
C VAL A 645 32.86 5.40 -7.01
N VAL A 646 31.82 4.57 -6.94
CA VAL A 646 31.16 4.24 -5.66
C VAL A 646 32.09 3.44 -4.74
N VAL A 647 32.85 2.50 -5.30
CA VAL A 647 33.83 1.70 -4.55
C VAL A 647 35.01 2.55 -4.10
N ALA A 648 35.51 3.45 -4.94
CA ALA A 648 36.62 4.36 -4.60
C ALA A 648 36.22 5.38 -3.52
N VAL A 649 35.01 5.95 -3.59
CA VAL A 649 34.49 6.87 -2.55
C VAL A 649 34.28 6.14 -1.23
N ALA A 650 33.76 4.91 -1.25
CA ALA A 650 33.62 4.09 -0.05
C ALA A 650 34.99 3.71 0.55
N ALA A 651 35.97 3.36 -0.28
CA ALA A 651 37.33 3.05 0.16
C ALA A 651 38.06 4.27 0.73
N ALA A 652 37.88 5.46 0.15
CA ALA A 652 38.45 6.71 0.64
C ALA A 652 37.86 7.12 1.99
N ILE A 653 36.53 6.99 2.17
CA ILE A 653 35.86 7.26 3.44
C ILE A 653 36.35 6.31 4.55
N VAL A 654 36.51 5.02 4.24
CA VAL A 654 37.03 4.02 5.18
C VAL A 654 38.51 4.25 5.51
N GLY A 655 39.32 4.63 4.52
CA GLY A 655 40.73 4.99 4.72
C GLY A 655 40.90 6.19 5.64
N ILE A 656 40.10 7.25 5.43
CA ILE A 656 40.10 8.46 6.27
C ILE A 656 39.64 8.13 7.70
N GLN A 657 38.60 7.31 7.86
CA GLN A 657 38.09 6.91 9.17
C GLN A 657 39.11 6.08 9.97
N THR A 658 39.80 5.16 9.30
CA THR A 658 40.83 4.30 9.93
C THR A 658 42.05 5.11 10.38
N VAL A 659 42.43 6.13 9.60
CA VAL A 659 43.51 7.06 9.98
C VAL A 659 43.08 7.95 11.15
N LEU A 660 41.84 8.47 11.17
CA LEU A 660 41.32 9.29 12.27
C LEU A 660 41.18 8.50 13.59
N GLU A 661 40.84 7.22 13.52
CA GLU A 661 40.80 6.31 14.67
C GLU A 661 42.22 6.00 15.20
N ALA A 662 43.22 5.90 14.32
CA ALA A 662 44.62 5.77 14.71
C ALA A 662 45.17 7.04 15.38
N PHE A 663 44.66 8.23 15.04
CA PHE A 663 45.05 9.51 15.66
C PHE A 663 44.33 9.83 16.98
N SER A 664 43.15 9.25 17.23
CA SER A 664 42.35 9.49 18.45
C SER A 664 42.64 8.51 19.59
N GLY A 665 43.33 7.40 19.30
CA GLY A 665 43.85 6.46 20.30
C GLY A 665 45.17 6.95 20.92
N GLY A 666 45.07 7.73 22.00
CA GLY A 666 46.24 8.20 22.74
C GLY A 666 47.03 7.08 23.41
N THR A 667 48.05 6.55 22.73
CA THR A 667 49.27 5.98 23.34
C THR A 667 50.46 6.22 22.41
N GLY A 668 51.47 6.93 22.91
CA GLY A 668 52.64 7.32 22.12
C GLY A 668 53.43 6.13 21.58
N GLY A 669 53.43 5.97 20.27
CA GLY A 669 54.34 5.11 19.52
C GLY A 669 54.56 5.68 18.13
N LYS A 670 55.82 5.94 17.75
CA LYS A 670 56.18 6.41 16.40
C LYS A 670 55.84 5.33 15.38
N VAL A 671 54.96 5.63 14.42
CA VAL A 671 54.75 4.82 13.22
C VAL A 671 55.61 5.41 12.09
N SER A 672 56.60 4.67 11.59
CA SER A 672 57.34 5.03 10.38
C SER A 672 56.68 4.40 9.16
N VAL A 673 56.23 5.22 8.21
CA VAL A 673 55.72 4.76 6.92
C VAL A 673 56.88 4.67 5.92
N CYS A 674 57.05 3.53 5.26
CA CYS A 674 58.08 3.30 4.24
C CYS A 674 57.75 4.08 2.95
N GLU A 675 58.79 4.60 2.29
CA GLU A 675 58.73 5.53 1.14
C GLU A 675 57.96 5.03 -0.10
N GLY A 676 57.64 3.74 -0.20
CA GLY A 676 56.87 3.19 -1.33
C GLY A 676 55.36 3.49 -1.31
N GLY A 677 54.78 3.85 -0.15
CA GLY A 677 53.34 4.11 -0.02
C GLY A 677 52.91 5.55 -0.31
N ARG A 678 53.86 6.45 -0.56
CA ARG A 678 53.57 7.88 -0.77
C ARG A 678 53.17 8.18 -2.22
N ASP A 679 53.75 7.46 -3.18
CA ASP A 679 53.51 7.68 -4.61
C ASP A 679 52.18 7.08 -5.07
N GLU A 680 51.75 5.94 -4.49
CA GLU A 680 50.41 5.37 -4.72
C GLU A 680 49.30 6.24 -4.11
N PHE A 681 49.58 6.92 -2.99
CA PHE A 681 48.63 7.85 -2.36
C PHE A 681 48.47 9.16 -3.13
N LEU A 682 49.55 9.65 -3.76
CA LEU A 682 49.52 10.86 -4.59
C LEU A 682 48.81 10.62 -5.93
N GLN A 683 48.93 9.43 -6.54
CA GLN A 683 48.17 9.08 -7.75
C GLN A 683 46.65 9.00 -7.52
N VAL A 684 46.21 8.57 -6.34
CA VAL A 684 44.78 8.55 -5.97
C VAL A 684 44.25 9.96 -5.72
N LEU A 685 45.09 10.89 -5.25
CA LEU A 685 44.73 12.29 -5.08
C LEU A 685 44.67 13.06 -6.42
N ASP A 686 45.60 12.82 -7.34
CA ASP A 686 45.56 13.43 -8.70
C ASP A 686 44.32 12.98 -9.50
N LEU A 687 43.93 11.70 -9.37
CA LEU A 687 42.66 11.19 -9.92
C LEU A 687 41.42 11.78 -9.23
N GLY A 688 41.57 12.24 -7.99
CA GLY A 688 40.53 12.92 -7.22
C GLY A 688 40.36 14.39 -7.61
N GLU A 689 41.44 15.11 -7.91
CA GLU A 689 41.39 16.52 -8.34
C GLU A 689 40.81 16.68 -9.75
N GLU A 690 41.08 15.76 -10.69
CA GLU A 690 40.42 15.78 -12.01
C GLU A 690 38.90 15.47 -11.93
N LEU A 691 38.45 14.66 -10.96
CA LEU A 691 37.03 14.38 -10.74
C LEU A 691 36.31 15.46 -9.90
N ALA A 692 37.04 16.24 -9.10
CA ALA A 692 36.48 17.29 -8.23
C ALA A 692 35.96 18.51 -9.01
N CYS A 693 36.34 18.68 -10.28
CA CYS A 693 35.80 19.75 -11.14
C CYS A 693 34.37 19.52 -11.66
N GLU A 694 33.77 18.33 -11.48
CA GLU A 694 32.40 18.03 -11.98
C GLU A 694 31.34 17.88 -10.88
N VAL A 695 31.67 18.12 -9.61
CA VAL A 695 30.72 18.09 -8.49
C VAL A 695 30.85 19.36 -7.66
N ASP A 696 30.39 20.48 -8.23
CA ASP A 696 30.28 21.75 -7.51
C ASP A 696 28.82 22.03 -7.08
N GLU A 697 28.67 22.76 -5.97
CA GLU A 697 27.48 23.15 -5.18
C GLU A 697 27.04 22.33 -3.94
N ALA A 698 27.44 21.07 -3.74
CA ALA A 698 26.99 20.33 -2.53
C ALA A 698 27.95 20.40 -1.31
N LEU A 699 29.22 20.77 -1.50
CA LEU A 699 30.23 20.77 -0.42
C LEU A 699 30.48 22.14 0.23
N LEU A 700 30.06 23.25 -0.39
CA LEU A 700 30.34 24.61 0.10
C LEU A 700 29.47 25.09 1.27
N ILE A 701 28.45 24.33 1.68
CA ILE A 701 27.58 24.69 2.82
C ILE A 701 28.08 24.07 4.14
N GLY A 702 29.06 23.16 4.10
CA GLY A 702 29.52 22.41 5.27
C GLY A 702 30.67 23.03 6.07
N MET A 703 31.40 24.00 5.52
CA MET A 703 32.70 24.42 6.09
C MET A 703 32.67 25.71 6.92
N ASP A 704 31.57 26.47 6.93
CA ASP A 704 31.44 27.68 7.78
C ASP A 704 31.08 27.38 9.26
N GLY A 705 30.79 26.12 9.60
CA GLY A 705 30.38 25.71 10.95
C GLY A 705 31.51 25.31 11.90
N LEU A 706 32.75 25.20 11.42
CA LEU A 706 33.90 24.70 12.19
C LEU A 706 35.03 25.73 12.12
N GLY A 707 34.89 26.81 12.89
CA GLY A 707 35.78 27.97 12.91
C GLY A 707 37.27 27.67 13.15
N PHE A 708 37.96 27.24 12.09
CA PHE A 708 39.41 27.23 11.99
C PHE A 708 39.82 28.22 10.89
N GLY A 709 40.47 29.30 11.32
CA GLY A 709 41.07 30.28 10.43
C GLY A 709 42.36 29.74 9.78
N VAL A 710 42.38 29.85 8.46
CA VAL A 710 43.48 30.14 7.51
C VAL A 710 44.91 29.67 7.85
N GLY A 711 45.50 28.96 6.88
CA GLY A 711 46.94 28.82 6.66
C GLY A 711 47.22 28.27 5.27
#